data_AF-A0A7T7HCH8-F1
#
_entry.id   AF-A0A7T7HCH8-F1
#
_cell.length_a   1.000
_cell.length_b   1.000
_cell.length_c   1.000
_cell.angle_alpha   90.00
_cell.angle_beta   90.00
_cell.angle_gamma   90.00
#
_symmetry.space_group_name_H-M   'P 1'
#
loop_
_entity.id
_entity.type
_entity.pdbx_description
1 polymer ?
#
loop_
_entity_poly.entity_id
_entity_poly.type
_entity_poly.pdbx_seq_one_letter_code
_entity_poly.pdbx_strand_id
1 'polypeptide(L)'
;MKSKTKKPILILLTSLAIANFSAQEKLTQYIDPLIGTGGHGHTYPGASLPFSMVQLSPDNGRGDWDWVSGYHYTSDYIAGFSHMHLSGTGIGDWLDIAVMPLLKPVEQPVVDTRTFYSHKNEKAAAGLYQVKLDNGITAKLTSTERVGYHQYTFPAGTTEPTIRLDLHHAFNWDKPTDTKLTIVDNNTIIGQRFSKGWAQNQRVFFALKTAKPIKEILLNGKKSKDKEISSKETGVNAQLVFNPSDAIEIKVALSTTSADKALEALNEIPNWHFDQVAANADKVWENEVSKIKIEAKSKSLKRIFYSALYHTALTPTLYSDKDGEYGNYKNEIKKMPNGEQRYTLYSLWDTFRAEHPLLTITQPEKYTSLINSMLAFYDEYGLLPVWDLSTNETNTMTGYHAIPVLADAILKDIPGIDKEKAYKAMLASAFQKIREVPAYNEYGYVPQDIGGGSVTKTLEYTFDDYAISLVAKKLGKTKDFETFSKRAKNYQKLFDPKTGFMRARYKDGKFVEPFDPFYSEHEFDKSQYIEGTAWQHSFFVPHDVRGLAKLFPAKNGLSKMLDALFVAPSVMHGDFTSPDASGFIGQYAHGNEPSHHIAYMYSYIGEAWKTQERIRQIIDTMYSDKPDGYAGNEDAGQMSAWAVWSIMGLYPANPVTGEYVFGSPSLDKAEIKMPNGKTFTIEAKNNSQTNIYIQSISLNGKPYDKVYITHDEMMKGGNLTFNMGATPNKNFGKDPKSWPKSMEN
;
A
#
# COMPACT_ATOMS: atom_id res chain seq x y z
N MET A 1 62.77 -27.91 -68.97
CA MET A 1 63.11 -27.28 -67.68
C MET A 1 62.33 -25.99 -67.53
N LYS A 2 61.35 -25.90 -66.62
CA LYS A 2 60.78 -24.62 -66.14
C LYS A 2 59.88 -24.85 -64.92
N SER A 3 60.42 -24.40 -63.78
CA SER A 3 59.84 -23.91 -62.52
C SER A 3 58.33 -24.10 -62.25
N LYS A 4 58.03 -24.78 -61.13
CA LYS A 4 56.73 -24.78 -60.43
C LYS A 4 56.67 -23.61 -59.46
N THR A 5 55.80 -22.64 -59.69
CA THR A 5 55.38 -21.64 -58.69
C THR A 5 54.09 -22.10 -58.01
N LYS A 6 54.16 -22.44 -56.72
CA LYS A 6 52.98 -22.63 -55.85
C LYS A 6 52.65 -21.30 -55.17
N LYS A 7 51.44 -20.77 -55.38
CA LYS A 7 50.85 -19.69 -54.57
C LYS A 7 50.28 -20.26 -53.26
N PRO A 8 50.44 -19.60 -52.11
CA PRO A 8 49.76 -20.01 -50.89
C PRO A 8 48.30 -19.54 -50.90
N ILE A 9 47.37 -20.45 -50.55
CA ILE A 9 45.97 -20.16 -50.29
C ILE A 9 45.88 -19.67 -48.84
N LEU A 10 45.49 -18.41 -48.66
CA LEU A 10 45.21 -17.81 -47.35
C LEU A 10 43.78 -18.21 -46.96
N ILE A 11 43.62 -19.14 -46.01
CA ILE A 11 42.32 -19.49 -45.42
C ILE A 11 42.03 -18.45 -44.33
N LEU A 12 41.08 -17.55 -44.61
CA LEU A 12 40.56 -16.59 -43.64
C LEU A 12 39.55 -17.33 -42.73
N LEU A 13 39.96 -17.69 -41.52
CA LEU A 13 39.07 -18.19 -40.47
C LEU A 13 38.30 -17.00 -39.88
N THR A 14 37.08 -16.77 -40.35
CA THR A 14 36.10 -15.90 -39.70
C THR A 14 35.56 -16.61 -38.45
N SER A 15 36.03 -16.22 -37.28
CA SER A 15 35.45 -16.56 -35.99
C SER A 15 34.10 -15.85 -35.83
N LEU A 16 33.00 -16.56 -36.02
CA LEU A 16 31.67 -16.12 -35.56
C LEU A 16 31.68 -16.10 -34.03
N ALA A 17 31.77 -14.91 -33.44
CA ALA A 17 31.43 -14.71 -32.05
C ALA A 17 29.90 -14.81 -31.91
N ILE A 18 29.42 -15.98 -31.51
CA ILE A 18 28.03 -16.17 -31.08
C ILE A 18 27.92 -15.48 -29.72
N ALA A 19 27.48 -14.23 -29.72
CA ALA A 19 27.01 -13.58 -28.51
C ALA A 19 25.76 -14.33 -28.05
N ASN A 20 25.89 -15.18 -27.03
CA ASN A 20 24.76 -15.69 -26.27
C ASN A 20 24.10 -14.49 -25.59
N PHE A 21 23.15 -13.85 -26.27
CA PHE A 21 22.16 -13.01 -25.62
C PHE A 21 21.32 -13.93 -24.72
N SER A 22 21.77 -14.11 -23.48
CA SER A 22 20.88 -14.60 -22.43
C SER A 22 19.74 -13.58 -22.35
N ALA A 23 18.53 -13.97 -22.78
CA ALA A 23 17.36 -13.12 -22.62
C ALA A 23 17.26 -12.76 -21.13
N GLN A 24 17.24 -11.47 -20.82
CA GLN A 24 17.07 -11.00 -19.45
C GLN A 24 15.77 -11.60 -18.90
N GLU A 25 15.84 -12.21 -17.73
CA GLU A 25 14.66 -12.76 -17.05
C GLU A 25 13.63 -11.64 -16.85
N LYS A 26 12.41 -11.84 -17.37
CA LYS A 26 11.30 -10.89 -17.22
C LYS A 26 10.74 -10.95 -15.80
N LEU A 27 10.78 -9.86 -15.06
CA LEU A 27 10.42 -9.85 -13.65
C LEU A 27 8.90 -9.90 -13.42
N THR A 28 8.10 -9.33 -14.33
CA THR A 28 6.63 -9.38 -14.21
C THR A 28 6.06 -10.79 -14.22
N GLN A 29 6.81 -11.80 -14.69
CA GLN A 29 6.38 -13.21 -14.63
C GLN A 29 6.22 -13.74 -13.19
N TYR A 30 6.82 -13.06 -12.22
CA TYR A 30 6.76 -13.41 -10.80
C TYR A 30 5.63 -12.70 -10.06
N ILE A 31 4.98 -11.70 -10.65
CA ILE A 31 3.89 -10.98 -10.03
C ILE A 31 2.62 -11.84 -10.12
N ASP A 32 2.00 -12.07 -8.97
CA ASP A 32 0.71 -12.75 -8.86
C ASP A 32 -0.27 -11.86 -8.09
N PRO A 33 -1.15 -11.11 -8.79
CA PRO A 33 -2.14 -10.24 -8.15
C PRO A 33 -3.22 -11.00 -7.35
N LEU A 34 -3.26 -12.34 -7.39
CA LEU A 34 -4.17 -13.11 -6.54
C LEU A 34 -3.66 -13.23 -5.10
N ILE A 35 -2.37 -13.00 -4.84
CA ILE A 35 -1.85 -12.99 -3.46
C ILE A 35 -2.49 -11.83 -2.70
N GLY A 36 -3.10 -12.12 -1.55
CA GLY A 36 -3.85 -11.16 -0.75
C GLY A 36 -5.33 -11.05 -1.10
N THR A 37 -5.81 -11.75 -2.12
CA THR A 37 -7.24 -11.78 -2.47
C THR A 37 -8.03 -12.81 -1.66
N GLY A 38 -7.37 -13.66 -0.87
CA GLY A 38 -7.98 -14.60 0.06
C GLY A 38 -7.56 -14.33 1.51
N GLY A 39 -8.21 -15.01 2.45
CA GLY A 39 -7.96 -14.75 3.87
C GLY A 39 -8.39 -13.33 4.21
N HIS A 40 -7.53 -12.58 4.90
CA HIS A 40 -7.83 -11.21 5.33
C HIS A 40 -7.01 -10.17 4.58
N GLY A 41 -6.42 -10.50 3.41
CA GLY A 41 -5.53 -9.57 2.69
C GLY A 41 -6.23 -8.38 2.03
N HIS A 42 -7.50 -8.55 1.63
CA HIS A 42 -8.34 -7.52 1.00
C HIS A 42 -7.72 -6.85 -0.24
N THR A 43 -6.94 -7.55 -1.05
CA THR A 43 -6.47 -7.02 -2.34
C THR A 43 -7.46 -7.36 -3.46
N TYR A 44 -7.17 -6.90 -4.68
CA TYR A 44 -7.97 -7.17 -5.88
C TYR A 44 -7.07 -7.64 -7.04
N PRO A 45 -7.53 -8.56 -7.91
CA PRO A 45 -6.70 -9.15 -8.97
C PRO A 45 -6.70 -8.36 -10.29
N GLY A 46 -7.45 -7.24 -10.35
CA GLY A 46 -7.68 -6.45 -11.54
C GLY A 46 -6.45 -5.80 -12.18
N ALA A 47 -6.66 -5.27 -13.38
CA ALA A 47 -5.64 -4.56 -14.14
C ALA A 47 -5.49 -3.10 -13.69
N SER A 48 -4.31 -2.74 -13.22
CA SER A 48 -3.93 -1.38 -12.82
C SER A 48 -2.50 -1.09 -13.32
N LEU A 49 -2.16 0.18 -13.53
CA LEU A 49 -0.77 0.64 -13.64
C LEU A 49 -0.28 1.13 -12.27
N PRO A 50 1.04 1.28 -12.05
CA PRO A 50 1.54 1.87 -10.81
C PRO A 50 0.88 3.22 -10.50
N PHE A 51 0.25 3.32 -9.32
CA PHE A 51 -0.42 4.51 -8.79
C PHE A 51 -1.54 5.08 -9.68
N SER A 52 -2.19 4.25 -10.51
CA SER A 52 -3.21 4.71 -11.47
C SER A 52 -4.54 5.06 -10.83
N MET A 53 -5.30 5.96 -11.46
CA MET A 53 -6.70 6.26 -11.08
C MET A 53 -7.60 5.08 -11.40
N VAL A 54 -7.37 4.41 -12.54
CA VAL A 54 -8.14 3.22 -12.92
C VAL A 54 -7.50 1.96 -12.35
N GLN A 55 -8.30 1.20 -11.62
CA GLN A 55 -8.00 -0.11 -11.05
C GLN A 55 -9.11 -1.06 -11.54
N LEU A 56 -8.99 -1.57 -12.76
CA LEU A 56 -10.08 -2.28 -13.44
C LEU A 56 -10.12 -3.75 -12.99
N SER A 57 -11.04 -4.10 -12.09
CA SER A 57 -11.09 -5.39 -11.40
C SER A 57 -12.49 -6.03 -11.44
N PRO A 58 -12.61 -7.38 -11.34
CA PRO A 58 -13.89 -8.03 -11.04
C PRO A 58 -14.43 -7.69 -9.65
N ASP A 59 -15.74 -7.51 -9.57
CA ASP A 59 -16.50 -7.42 -8.32
C ASP A 59 -17.30 -8.70 -8.12
N ASN A 60 -17.21 -9.36 -6.97
CA ASN A 60 -18.04 -10.55 -6.70
C ASN A 60 -19.49 -10.18 -6.41
N GLY A 61 -19.78 -8.94 -6.01
CA GLY A 61 -21.15 -8.51 -5.68
C GLY A 61 -21.67 -9.06 -4.35
N ARG A 62 -20.77 -9.10 -3.36
CA ARG A 62 -21.05 -9.41 -1.95
C ARG A 62 -20.51 -8.26 -1.11
N GLY A 63 -21.28 -7.83 -0.11
CA GLY A 63 -20.82 -6.88 0.91
C GLY A 63 -20.54 -7.63 2.22
N ASP A 64 -19.28 -7.69 2.61
CA ASP A 64 -18.77 -8.29 3.84
C ASP A 64 -17.35 -7.77 4.08
N TRP A 65 -16.82 -7.93 5.29
CA TRP A 65 -15.50 -7.38 5.65
C TRP A 65 -14.37 -7.92 4.77
N ASP A 66 -14.34 -9.23 4.48
CA ASP A 66 -13.31 -9.80 3.57
C ASP A 66 -13.48 -9.38 2.09
N TRP A 67 -14.59 -8.73 1.72
CA TRP A 67 -14.94 -8.31 0.35
C TRP A 67 -14.83 -6.79 0.13
N VAL A 68 -14.14 -6.07 1.02
CA VAL A 68 -14.02 -4.61 0.95
C VAL A 68 -13.33 -4.08 -0.30
N SER A 69 -12.47 -4.87 -0.93
CA SER A 69 -11.86 -4.58 -2.23
C SER A 69 -12.74 -4.94 -3.43
N GLY A 70 -13.98 -5.39 -3.22
CA GLY A 70 -14.89 -5.88 -4.26
C GLY A 70 -14.66 -7.35 -4.64
N TYR A 71 -13.51 -7.95 -4.32
CA TYR A 71 -13.16 -9.32 -4.68
C TYR A 71 -12.62 -10.12 -3.48
N HIS A 72 -13.02 -11.38 -3.39
CA HIS A 72 -12.39 -12.36 -2.52
C HIS A 72 -12.33 -13.74 -3.20
N TYR A 73 -11.18 -14.40 -3.12
CA TYR A 73 -10.82 -15.63 -3.83
C TYR A 73 -11.74 -16.81 -3.52
N THR A 74 -12.51 -16.80 -2.43
CA THR A 74 -13.47 -17.88 -2.15
C THR A 74 -14.79 -17.75 -2.92
N SER A 75 -14.98 -16.65 -3.65
CA SER A 75 -16.19 -16.40 -4.44
C SER A 75 -16.14 -17.08 -5.80
N ASP A 76 -17.26 -17.68 -6.18
CA ASP A 76 -17.44 -18.39 -7.44
C ASP A 76 -18.30 -17.62 -8.46
N TYR A 77 -18.64 -16.35 -8.20
CA TYR A 77 -19.38 -15.49 -9.12
C TYR A 77 -18.81 -14.07 -9.23
N ILE A 78 -19.08 -13.43 -10.36
CA ILE A 78 -18.75 -12.03 -10.67
C ILE A 78 -20.04 -11.28 -10.99
N ALA A 79 -20.26 -10.13 -10.35
CA ALA A 79 -21.39 -9.25 -10.55
C ALA A 79 -21.10 -8.07 -11.48
N GLY A 80 -19.82 -7.70 -11.62
CA GLY A 80 -19.38 -6.58 -12.45
C GLY A 80 -17.87 -6.52 -12.60
N PHE A 81 -17.43 -5.60 -13.45
CA PHE A 81 -16.05 -5.16 -13.54
C PHE A 81 -16.04 -3.64 -13.35
N SER A 82 -15.61 -3.16 -12.19
CA SER A 82 -15.56 -1.75 -11.84
C SER A 82 -14.13 -1.18 -11.97
N HIS A 83 -13.95 0.14 -11.84
CA HIS A 83 -12.75 0.86 -12.27
C HIS A 83 -11.96 1.51 -11.13
N MET A 84 -12.41 1.43 -9.88
CA MET A 84 -11.78 2.02 -8.71
C MET A 84 -11.97 1.06 -7.54
N HIS A 85 -10.87 0.73 -6.88
CA HIS A 85 -10.83 -0.25 -5.80
C HIS A 85 -9.83 0.14 -4.72
N LEU A 86 -10.18 -0.14 -3.47
CA LEU A 86 -9.24 -0.02 -2.36
C LEU A 86 -8.41 -1.31 -2.27
N SER A 87 -7.10 -1.19 -2.12
CA SER A 87 -6.20 -2.34 -1.92
C SER A 87 -5.85 -2.46 -0.45
N GLY A 88 -6.24 -3.56 0.17
CA GLY A 88 -5.78 -3.94 1.50
C GLY A 88 -6.46 -3.24 2.67
N THR A 89 -7.48 -2.40 2.45
CA THR A 89 -8.11 -1.63 3.54
C THR A 89 -9.04 -2.49 4.38
N GLY A 90 -9.30 -2.10 5.63
CA GLY A 90 -10.32 -2.71 6.50
C GLY A 90 -11.74 -2.15 6.32
N ILE A 91 -11.89 -1.10 5.49
CA ILE A 91 -13.16 -0.43 5.19
C ILE A 91 -13.31 -0.34 3.67
N GLY A 92 -14.49 -0.71 3.16
CA GLY A 92 -14.81 -0.70 1.73
C GLY A 92 -15.45 0.61 1.28
N ASP A 93 -15.09 1.05 0.08
CA ASP A 93 -15.68 2.19 -0.64
C ASP A 93 -15.37 2.03 -2.15
N TRP A 94 -15.64 3.03 -2.98
CA TRP A 94 -15.46 2.97 -4.45
C TRP A 94 -16.31 1.88 -5.12
N LEU A 95 -15.74 1.06 -6.01
CA LEU A 95 -16.44 0.21 -7.00
C LEU A 95 -17.12 0.99 -8.14
N ASP A 96 -16.61 2.19 -8.39
CA ASP A 96 -16.93 3.05 -9.54
C ASP A 96 -16.06 2.70 -10.74
N ILE A 97 -16.50 2.61 -11.99
CA ILE A 97 -17.84 2.57 -12.55
C ILE A 97 -18.07 1.14 -13.05
N ALA A 98 -19.12 0.44 -12.64
CA ALA A 98 -19.27 -0.98 -12.96
C ALA A 98 -19.81 -1.25 -14.37
N VAL A 99 -19.19 -2.23 -15.05
CA VAL A 99 -19.63 -2.76 -16.34
C VAL A 99 -19.77 -4.29 -16.28
N MET A 100 -20.84 -4.85 -16.87
CA MET A 100 -21.01 -6.30 -17.00
C MET A 100 -21.49 -6.71 -18.40
N PRO A 101 -20.83 -7.67 -19.08
CA PRO A 101 -21.34 -8.22 -20.34
C PRO A 101 -22.48 -9.22 -20.09
N LEU A 102 -23.50 -9.17 -20.95
CA LEU A 102 -24.70 -10.02 -20.92
C LEU A 102 -24.93 -10.64 -22.31
N LEU A 103 -25.42 -11.87 -22.36
CA LEU A 103 -25.74 -12.56 -23.63
C LEU A 103 -26.87 -11.91 -24.42
N LYS A 104 -27.77 -11.20 -23.74
CA LYS A 104 -28.94 -10.52 -24.31
C LYS A 104 -29.41 -9.39 -23.37
N PRO A 105 -30.18 -8.41 -23.85
CA PRO A 105 -30.78 -7.43 -22.96
C PRO A 105 -31.80 -8.06 -22.01
N VAL A 106 -31.95 -7.45 -20.83
CA VAL A 106 -32.92 -7.84 -19.81
C VAL A 106 -33.86 -6.66 -19.59
N GLU A 107 -35.13 -6.83 -19.96
CA GLU A 107 -36.16 -5.80 -19.84
C GLU A 107 -36.76 -5.71 -18.41
N GLN A 108 -35.88 -5.52 -17.42
CA GLN A 108 -36.25 -5.39 -16.00
C GLN A 108 -35.42 -4.26 -15.34
N PRO A 109 -36.04 -3.47 -14.43
CA PRO A 109 -35.34 -2.36 -13.79
C PRO A 109 -34.24 -2.81 -12.84
N VAL A 110 -34.41 -3.96 -12.20
CA VAL A 110 -33.43 -4.61 -11.30
C VAL A 110 -33.02 -5.92 -11.94
N VAL A 111 -31.71 -6.14 -12.08
CA VAL A 111 -31.14 -7.32 -12.72
C VAL A 111 -30.06 -7.87 -11.81
N ASP A 112 -30.17 -9.15 -11.45
CA ASP A 112 -29.05 -9.88 -10.85
C ASP A 112 -28.08 -10.27 -11.96
N THR A 113 -26.91 -9.62 -11.98
CA THR A 113 -25.90 -9.80 -13.02
C THR A 113 -24.88 -10.89 -12.67
N ARG A 114 -24.96 -11.49 -11.48
CA ARG A 114 -24.00 -12.46 -11.00
C ARG A 114 -23.90 -13.63 -11.96
N THR A 115 -22.70 -13.88 -12.43
CA THR A 115 -22.38 -15.00 -13.31
C THR A 115 -21.28 -15.83 -12.69
N PHE A 116 -21.51 -17.14 -12.61
CA PHE A 116 -20.53 -18.08 -12.07
C PHE A 116 -19.27 -18.17 -12.94
N TYR A 117 -18.14 -18.50 -12.32
CA TYR A 117 -16.87 -18.78 -12.96
C TYR A 117 -16.04 -19.77 -12.13
N SER A 118 -14.88 -20.15 -12.64
CA SER A 118 -13.89 -20.95 -11.90
C SER A 118 -12.52 -20.30 -12.01
N HIS A 119 -11.75 -20.29 -10.92
CA HIS A 119 -10.34 -19.85 -10.93
C HIS A 119 -9.46 -20.62 -11.92
N LYS A 120 -9.85 -21.82 -12.35
CA LYS A 120 -9.17 -22.56 -13.44
C LYS A 120 -9.23 -21.83 -14.79
N ASN A 121 -10.22 -20.95 -14.96
CA ASN A 121 -10.46 -20.14 -16.13
C ASN A 121 -10.15 -18.65 -15.89
N GLU A 122 -9.47 -18.34 -14.79
CA GLU A 122 -9.07 -17.00 -14.39
C GLU A 122 -7.56 -16.85 -14.54
N LYS A 123 -7.13 -15.68 -14.96
CA LYS A 123 -5.73 -15.30 -15.04
C LYS A 123 -5.57 -13.84 -14.67
N ALA A 124 -4.77 -13.58 -13.65
CA ALA A 124 -4.32 -12.25 -13.27
C ALA A 124 -2.81 -12.11 -13.55
N ALA A 125 -2.39 -10.92 -13.95
CA ALA A 125 -1.00 -10.51 -14.08
C ALA A 125 -0.91 -8.98 -13.95
N ALA A 126 0.28 -8.45 -13.72
CA ALA A 126 0.51 -7.02 -13.66
C ALA A 126 -0.05 -6.30 -14.91
N GLY A 127 -1.10 -5.49 -14.74
CA GLY A 127 -1.76 -4.74 -15.82
C GLY A 127 -2.70 -5.56 -16.73
N LEU A 128 -3.04 -6.81 -16.37
CA LEU A 128 -3.94 -7.67 -17.14
C LEU A 128 -4.79 -8.56 -16.23
N TYR A 129 -6.09 -8.58 -16.48
CA TYR A 129 -6.99 -9.59 -15.92
C TYR A 129 -7.78 -10.28 -17.04
N GLN A 130 -8.00 -11.59 -16.91
CA GLN A 130 -8.81 -12.36 -17.84
C GLN A 130 -9.61 -13.41 -17.09
N VAL A 131 -10.88 -13.56 -17.45
CA VAL A 131 -11.75 -14.64 -16.94
C VAL A 131 -12.70 -15.14 -18.02
N LYS A 132 -12.93 -16.45 -18.04
CA LYS A 132 -14.07 -17.03 -18.79
C LYS A 132 -15.19 -17.37 -17.81
N LEU A 133 -16.33 -16.73 -18.02
CA LEU A 133 -17.56 -16.94 -17.26
C LEU A 133 -18.27 -18.22 -17.73
N ASP A 134 -19.07 -18.84 -16.84
CA ASP A 134 -19.79 -20.08 -17.11
C ASP A 134 -20.86 -19.94 -18.20
N ASN A 135 -21.36 -18.71 -18.43
CA ASN A 135 -22.25 -18.40 -19.54
C ASN A 135 -21.54 -18.36 -20.91
N GLY A 136 -20.23 -18.63 -20.96
CA GLY A 136 -19.41 -18.71 -22.17
C GLY A 136 -18.72 -17.40 -22.57
N ILE A 137 -19.04 -16.28 -21.94
CA ILE A 137 -18.39 -14.99 -22.22
C ILE A 137 -16.97 -15.00 -21.66
N THR A 138 -15.99 -14.55 -22.45
CA THR A 138 -14.63 -14.29 -21.96
C THR A 138 -14.41 -12.79 -21.84
N ALA A 139 -14.00 -12.34 -20.66
CA ALA A 139 -13.61 -10.96 -20.40
C ALA A 139 -12.08 -10.86 -20.32
N LYS A 140 -11.51 -9.88 -21.01
CA LYS A 140 -10.12 -9.45 -20.90
C LYS A 140 -10.08 -7.96 -20.56
N LEU A 141 -9.27 -7.60 -19.56
CA LEU A 141 -9.18 -6.26 -19.00
C LEU A 141 -7.72 -5.80 -18.95
N THR A 142 -7.47 -4.56 -19.33
CA THR A 142 -6.20 -3.85 -19.14
C THR A 142 -6.48 -2.37 -18.89
N SER A 143 -5.48 -1.58 -18.51
CA SER A 143 -5.68 -0.16 -18.18
C SER A 143 -4.49 0.72 -18.52
N THR A 144 -4.76 2.01 -18.66
CA THR A 144 -3.78 3.10 -18.54
C THR A 144 -3.97 3.80 -17.19
N GLU A 145 -3.37 4.98 -16.99
CA GLU A 145 -3.53 5.72 -15.74
C GLU A 145 -5.00 6.10 -15.47
N ARG A 146 -5.77 6.45 -16.52
CA ARG A 146 -7.15 6.97 -16.39
C ARG A 146 -8.18 6.23 -17.25
N VAL A 147 -7.79 5.19 -18.00
CA VAL A 147 -8.70 4.47 -18.91
C VAL A 147 -8.66 2.96 -18.66
N GLY A 148 -9.82 2.36 -18.41
CA GLY A 148 -10.03 0.92 -18.48
C GLY A 148 -10.36 0.49 -19.90
N TYR A 149 -9.75 -0.60 -20.37
CA TYR A 149 -9.99 -1.19 -21.69
C TYR A 149 -10.47 -2.62 -21.52
N HIS A 150 -11.70 -2.88 -21.98
CA HIS A 150 -12.32 -4.19 -21.95
C HIS A 150 -12.41 -4.78 -23.36
N GLN A 151 -12.17 -6.08 -23.46
CA GLN A 151 -12.49 -6.90 -24.60
C GLN A 151 -13.35 -8.08 -24.13
N TYR A 152 -14.55 -8.20 -24.70
CA TYR A 152 -15.50 -9.26 -24.40
C TYR A 152 -15.70 -10.14 -25.63
N THR A 153 -15.41 -11.43 -25.50
CA THR A 153 -15.71 -12.44 -26.52
C THR A 153 -16.97 -13.20 -26.13
N PHE A 154 -17.95 -13.25 -27.02
CA PHE A 154 -19.24 -13.90 -26.80
C PHE A 154 -19.26 -15.32 -27.38
N PRO A 155 -20.04 -16.26 -26.80
CA PRO A 155 -20.20 -17.59 -27.37
C PRO A 155 -20.92 -17.53 -28.73
N ALA A 156 -20.60 -18.49 -29.60
CA ALA A 156 -21.23 -18.61 -30.92
C ALA A 156 -22.77 -18.69 -30.79
N GLY A 157 -23.48 -18.01 -31.69
CA GLY A 157 -24.94 -17.95 -31.68
C GLY A 157 -25.54 -16.81 -30.84
N THR A 158 -24.71 -15.97 -30.21
CA THR A 158 -25.18 -14.76 -29.52
C THR A 158 -25.72 -13.74 -30.52
N THR A 159 -27.02 -13.45 -30.46
CA THR A 159 -27.70 -12.54 -31.41
C THR A 159 -27.75 -11.09 -30.97
N GLU A 160 -27.77 -10.84 -29.66
CA GLU A 160 -27.90 -9.50 -29.08
C GLU A 160 -26.88 -9.29 -27.96
N PRO A 161 -25.56 -9.38 -28.26
CA PRO A 161 -24.53 -9.16 -27.25
C PRO A 161 -24.75 -7.79 -26.61
N THR A 162 -24.73 -7.76 -25.28
CA THR A 162 -25.16 -6.61 -24.51
C THR A 162 -24.10 -6.25 -23.47
N ILE A 163 -23.83 -4.96 -23.31
CA ILE A 163 -22.96 -4.46 -22.24
C ILE A 163 -23.80 -3.61 -21.30
N ARG A 164 -23.87 -4.01 -20.02
CA ARG A 164 -24.54 -3.24 -18.97
C ARG A 164 -23.55 -2.29 -18.31
N LEU A 165 -23.92 -1.02 -18.25
CA LEU A 165 -23.28 0.02 -17.45
C LEU A 165 -24.19 0.29 -16.24
N ASP A 166 -23.68 0.10 -15.02
CA ASP A 166 -24.49 0.15 -13.81
C ASP A 166 -23.95 1.17 -12.79
N LEU A 167 -24.61 2.32 -12.69
CA LEU A 167 -24.28 3.34 -11.69
C LEU A 167 -24.95 3.05 -10.33
N HIS A 168 -25.75 1.99 -10.23
CA HIS A 168 -26.30 1.49 -8.97
C HIS A 168 -25.34 0.56 -8.24
N HIS A 169 -24.34 0.00 -8.94
CA HIS A 169 -23.39 -0.94 -8.35
C HIS A 169 -22.69 -0.31 -7.14
N ALA A 170 -22.94 -0.87 -5.96
CA ALA A 170 -22.47 -0.37 -4.68
C ALA A 170 -22.52 -1.52 -3.66
N PHE A 171 -21.44 -1.69 -2.90
CA PHE A 171 -21.33 -2.69 -1.84
C PHE A 171 -20.65 -2.07 -0.62
N ASN A 172 -20.73 -2.76 0.52
CA ASN A 172 -20.17 -2.31 1.79
C ASN A 172 -20.72 -0.93 2.21
N TRP A 173 -19.87 0.07 2.42
CA TRP A 173 -20.28 1.40 2.89
C TRP A 173 -20.68 2.38 1.78
N ASP A 174 -20.43 2.06 0.51
CA ASP A 174 -20.71 2.97 -0.60
C ASP A 174 -22.22 3.06 -0.92
N LYS A 175 -22.65 4.27 -1.31
CA LYS A 175 -24.02 4.54 -1.72
C LYS A 175 -24.07 5.67 -2.77
N PRO A 176 -24.68 5.45 -3.95
CA PRO A 176 -24.87 6.51 -4.93
C PRO A 176 -25.80 7.61 -4.40
N THR A 177 -25.46 8.86 -4.71
CA THR A 177 -26.20 10.07 -4.32
C THR A 177 -26.61 10.91 -5.53
N ASP A 178 -25.89 10.83 -6.63
CA ASP A 178 -26.26 11.53 -7.87
C ASP A 178 -25.66 10.76 -9.03
N THR A 179 -26.52 10.22 -9.89
CA THR A 179 -26.08 9.45 -11.05
C THR A 179 -26.72 10.01 -12.30
N LYS A 180 -25.93 10.13 -13.36
CA LYS A 180 -26.41 10.58 -14.66
C LYS A 180 -25.59 9.92 -15.76
N LEU A 181 -26.26 9.55 -16.85
CA LEU A 181 -25.62 9.19 -18.09
C LEU A 181 -26.30 9.93 -19.26
N THR A 182 -25.50 10.30 -20.25
CA THR A 182 -25.90 11.00 -21.46
C THR A 182 -25.28 10.30 -22.67
N ILE A 183 -26.11 9.92 -23.63
CA ILE A 183 -25.74 9.30 -24.90
C ILE A 183 -25.39 10.43 -25.87
N VAL A 184 -24.10 10.56 -26.19
CA VAL A 184 -23.58 11.63 -27.05
C VAL A 184 -23.79 11.27 -28.52
N ASP A 185 -23.45 10.03 -28.88
CA ASP A 185 -23.61 9.46 -30.21
C ASP A 185 -23.77 7.93 -30.13
N ASN A 186 -23.74 7.24 -31.28
CA ASN A 186 -23.92 5.79 -31.34
C ASN A 186 -22.74 4.99 -30.76
N ASN A 187 -21.67 5.63 -30.30
CA ASN A 187 -20.48 4.98 -29.77
C ASN A 187 -20.03 5.54 -28.42
N THR A 188 -20.63 6.65 -27.95
CA THR A 188 -20.09 7.43 -26.84
C THR A 188 -21.18 7.76 -25.83
N ILE A 189 -20.90 7.44 -24.57
CA ILE A 189 -21.72 7.79 -23.41
C ILE A 189 -20.81 8.52 -22.42
N ILE A 190 -21.33 9.59 -21.84
CA ILE A 190 -20.68 10.30 -20.74
C ILE A 190 -21.58 10.29 -19.52
N GLY A 191 -21.02 10.54 -18.34
CA GLY A 191 -21.85 10.64 -17.15
C GLY A 191 -21.09 10.97 -15.90
N GLN A 192 -21.82 10.86 -14.79
CA GLN A 192 -21.29 11.03 -13.44
C GLN A 192 -21.92 9.99 -12.52
N ARG A 193 -21.13 9.57 -11.54
CA ARG A 193 -21.56 8.86 -10.35
C ARG A 193 -20.95 9.59 -9.16
N PHE A 194 -21.80 10.22 -8.38
CA PHE A 194 -21.43 10.75 -7.08
C PHE A 194 -21.99 9.81 -6.02
N SER A 195 -21.21 9.61 -4.97
CA SER A 195 -21.55 8.69 -3.90
C SER A 195 -21.04 9.19 -2.56
N LYS A 196 -21.46 8.50 -1.51
CA LYS A 196 -20.96 8.67 -0.16
C LYS A 196 -20.79 7.30 0.47
N GLY A 197 -19.83 7.17 1.36
CA GLY A 197 -19.62 5.97 2.14
C GLY A 197 -18.67 6.27 3.29
N TRP A 198 -17.49 5.66 3.25
CA TRP A 198 -16.41 6.03 4.14
C TRP A 198 -15.93 7.46 3.85
N ALA A 199 -15.69 7.77 2.57
CA ALA A 199 -15.59 9.15 2.10
C ALA A 199 -16.98 9.79 1.95
N GLN A 200 -17.20 10.93 2.58
CA GLN A 200 -18.53 11.56 2.66
C GLN A 200 -19.01 12.20 1.36
N ASN A 201 -18.11 12.49 0.42
CA ASN A 201 -18.43 13.11 -0.86
C ASN A 201 -17.46 12.64 -1.94
N GLN A 202 -17.87 11.65 -2.72
CA GLN A 202 -17.08 11.06 -3.79
C GLN A 202 -17.69 11.45 -5.13
N ARG A 203 -16.83 11.83 -6.09
CA ARG A 203 -17.27 12.33 -7.38
C ARG A 203 -16.43 11.77 -8.50
N VAL A 204 -17.07 10.91 -9.29
CA VAL A 204 -16.47 10.31 -10.47
C VAL A 204 -17.28 10.71 -11.68
N PHE A 205 -16.60 11.30 -12.66
CA PHE A 205 -17.11 11.48 -14.01
C PHE A 205 -16.51 10.41 -14.91
N PHE A 206 -17.25 10.01 -15.94
CA PHE A 206 -16.77 9.00 -16.87
C PHE A 206 -17.13 9.30 -18.33
N ALA A 207 -16.35 8.72 -19.23
CA ALA A 207 -16.65 8.62 -20.65
C ALA A 207 -16.45 7.17 -21.11
N LEU A 208 -17.50 6.54 -21.61
CA LEU A 208 -17.48 5.22 -22.21
C LEU A 208 -17.52 5.34 -23.73
N LYS A 209 -16.58 4.69 -24.41
CA LYS A 209 -16.53 4.58 -25.87
C LYS A 209 -16.58 3.13 -26.31
N THR A 210 -17.35 2.81 -27.34
CA THR A 210 -17.49 1.46 -27.91
C THR A 210 -16.84 1.37 -29.27
N ALA A 211 -16.20 0.24 -29.59
CA ALA A 211 -15.60 0.01 -30.90
C ALA A 211 -16.65 -0.16 -32.01
N LYS A 212 -17.83 -0.68 -31.66
CA LYS A 212 -18.96 -0.91 -32.56
C LYS A 212 -20.14 -0.01 -32.19
N PRO A 213 -20.93 0.45 -33.17
CA PRO A 213 -22.09 1.28 -32.89
C PRO A 213 -23.14 0.52 -32.08
N ILE A 214 -23.73 1.20 -31.11
CA ILE A 214 -24.84 0.76 -30.28
C ILE A 214 -26.10 0.74 -31.16
N LYS A 215 -26.78 -0.40 -31.22
CA LYS A 215 -28.00 -0.62 -32.00
C LYS A 215 -29.24 -0.14 -31.25
N GLU A 216 -29.32 -0.47 -29.96
CA GLU A 216 -30.46 -0.19 -29.09
C GLU A 216 -29.95 0.05 -27.66
N ILE A 217 -30.66 0.89 -26.91
CA ILE A 217 -30.35 1.16 -25.51
C ILE A 217 -31.58 0.89 -24.65
N LEU A 218 -31.36 0.21 -23.52
CA LEU A 218 -32.32 0.15 -22.44
C LEU A 218 -31.84 1.04 -21.30
N LEU A 219 -32.69 1.94 -20.83
CA LEU A 219 -32.45 2.76 -19.63
C LEU A 219 -33.31 2.22 -18.50
N ASN A 220 -32.68 1.83 -17.39
CA ASN A 220 -33.33 1.12 -16.27
C ASN A 220 -34.22 -0.04 -16.74
N GLY A 221 -33.69 -0.86 -17.66
CA GLY A 221 -34.37 -2.03 -18.20
C GLY A 221 -35.51 -1.75 -19.16
N LYS A 222 -35.71 -0.50 -19.61
CA LYS A 222 -36.74 -0.15 -20.59
C LYS A 222 -36.08 0.35 -21.87
N LYS A 223 -36.47 -0.22 -23.01
CA LYS A 223 -36.06 0.30 -24.33
C LYS A 223 -36.40 1.78 -24.40
N SER A 224 -35.42 2.61 -24.74
CA SER A 224 -35.61 4.05 -24.78
C SER A 224 -34.96 4.67 -26.00
N LYS A 225 -35.52 5.81 -26.43
CA LYS A 225 -34.92 6.74 -27.39
C LYS A 225 -34.39 8.01 -26.72
N ASP A 226 -34.55 8.11 -25.41
CA ASP A 226 -34.02 9.22 -24.62
C ASP A 226 -32.51 9.22 -24.68
N LYS A 227 -31.92 10.40 -24.73
CA LYS A 227 -30.47 10.58 -24.75
C LYS A 227 -29.88 10.72 -23.35
N GLU A 228 -30.69 10.72 -22.31
CA GLU A 228 -30.24 11.01 -20.96
C GLU A 228 -31.14 10.32 -19.92
N ILE A 229 -30.54 9.88 -18.82
CA ILE A 229 -31.23 9.49 -17.60
C ILE A 229 -30.40 9.91 -16.39
N SER A 230 -31.08 10.31 -15.32
CA SER A 230 -30.45 10.70 -14.06
C SER A 230 -31.30 10.33 -12.84
N SER A 231 -30.67 10.21 -11.68
CA SER A 231 -31.33 10.06 -10.38
C SER A 231 -30.52 10.73 -9.27
N LYS A 232 -31.21 11.26 -8.24
CA LYS A 232 -30.65 12.02 -7.11
C LYS A 232 -30.60 11.24 -5.79
N GLU A 233 -31.00 9.98 -5.79
CA GLU A 233 -31.01 9.13 -4.57
C GLU A 233 -30.81 7.63 -4.88
N THR A 234 -30.81 7.25 -6.15
CA THR A 234 -30.61 5.88 -6.62
C THR A 234 -29.64 5.87 -7.79
N GLY A 235 -29.00 4.74 -8.07
CA GLY A 235 -28.25 4.56 -9.30
C GLY A 235 -29.14 4.32 -10.52
N VAL A 236 -28.74 4.88 -11.67
CA VAL A 236 -29.30 4.56 -12.99
C VAL A 236 -28.43 3.53 -13.71
N ASN A 237 -29.00 2.79 -14.66
CA ASN A 237 -28.25 1.87 -15.50
C ASN A 237 -28.64 1.99 -16.97
N ALA A 238 -27.70 1.60 -17.84
CA ALA A 238 -27.93 1.45 -19.27
C ALA A 238 -27.50 0.05 -19.72
N GLN A 239 -28.23 -0.53 -20.67
CA GLN A 239 -27.80 -1.72 -21.41
C GLN A 239 -27.59 -1.34 -22.87
N LEU A 240 -26.37 -1.54 -23.36
CA LEU A 240 -25.94 -1.22 -24.72
C LEU A 240 -26.05 -2.49 -25.55
N VAL A 241 -27.03 -2.53 -26.45
CA VAL A 241 -27.28 -3.69 -27.30
C VAL A 241 -26.58 -3.50 -28.63
N PHE A 242 -25.85 -4.50 -29.08
CA PHE A 242 -25.11 -4.48 -30.35
C PHE A 242 -25.73 -5.44 -31.37
N ASN A 243 -25.37 -5.24 -32.65
CA ASN A 243 -25.62 -6.25 -33.68
C ASN A 243 -24.84 -7.54 -33.36
N PRO A 244 -25.27 -8.71 -33.90
CA PRO A 244 -24.55 -9.97 -33.74
C PRO A 244 -23.05 -9.81 -34.00
N SER A 245 -22.25 -10.25 -33.05
CA SER A 245 -20.82 -9.99 -33.03
C SER A 245 -20.10 -10.91 -32.05
N ASP A 246 -19.01 -11.53 -32.49
CA ASP A 246 -18.21 -12.42 -31.64
C ASP A 246 -17.39 -11.67 -30.58
N ALA A 247 -17.08 -10.38 -30.81
CA ALA A 247 -16.31 -9.56 -29.89
C ALA A 247 -16.84 -8.12 -29.78
N ILE A 248 -16.93 -7.60 -28.56
CA ILE A 248 -17.23 -6.21 -28.24
C ILE A 248 -16.08 -5.64 -27.41
N GLU A 249 -15.60 -4.47 -27.83
CA GLU A 249 -14.53 -3.74 -27.14
C GLU A 249 -15.06 -2.40 -26.67
N ILE A 250 -14.72 -2.04 -25.43
CA ILE A 250 -15.08 -0.74 -24.84
C ILE A 250 -13.89 -0.14 -24.10
N LYS A 251 -13.89 1.19 -24.01
CA LYS A 251 -12.97 1.97 -23.18
C LYS A 251 -13.80 2.81 -22.22
N VAL A 252 -13.41 2.85 -20.95
CA VAL A 252 -14.05 3.71 -19.95
C VAL A 252 -12.96 4.57 -19.33
N ALA A 253 -13.03 5.87 -19.57
CA ALA A 253 -12.14 6.85 -18.97
C ALA A 253 -12.79 7.48 -17.74
N LEU A 254 -12.01 7.77 -16.72
CA LEU A 254 -12.44 8.45 -15.51
C LEU A 254 -11.87 9.87 -15.42
N SER A 255 -12.59 10.73 -14.68
CA SER A 255 -12.15 12.06 -14.27
C SER A 255 -12.78 12.42 -12.94
N THR A 256 -12.09 13.25 -12.15
CA THR A 256 -12.60 13.80 -10.89
C THR A 256 -13.14 15.22 -11.03
N THR A 257 -13.09 15.79 -12.25
CA THR A 257 -13.52 17.18 -12.50
C THR A 257 -14.73 17.29 -13.40
N SER A 258 -14.79 16.53 -14.51
CA SER A 258 -15.86 16.65 -15.50
C SER A 258 -15.91 15.50 -16.51
N ALA A 259 -17.06 15.34 -17.16
CA ALA A 259 -17.22 14.42 -18.28
C ALA A 259 -16.34 14.78 -19.51
N ASP A 260 -16.07 16.07 -19.73
CA ASP A 260 -15.23 16.52 -20.85
C ASP A 260 -13.76 16.09 -20.66
N LYS A 261 -13.27 16.13 -19.41
CA LYS A 261 -11.93 15.64 -19.06
C LYS A 261 -11.84 14.13 -19.15
N ALA A 262 -12.91 13.41 -18.80
CA ALA A 262 -12.98 11.97 -19.06
C ALA A 262 -12.96 11.68 -20.59
N LEU A 263 -13.65 12.46 -21.42
CA LEU A 263 -13.58 12.34 -22.88
C LEU A 263 -12.16 12.59 -23.40
N GLU A 264 -11.45 13.59 -22.87
CA GLU A 264 -10.06 13.85 -23.22
C GLU A 264 -9.15 12.67 -22.85
N ALA A 265 -9.36 12.07 -21.67
CA ALA A 265 -8.57 10.95 -21.18
C ALA A 265 -8.67 9.70 -22.06
N LEU A 266 -9.76 9.50 -22.82
CA LEU A 266 -9.86 8.42 -23.81
C LEU A 266 -8.71 8.43 -24.84
N ASN A 267 -8.06 9.57 -25.05
CA ASN A 267 -6.89 9.70 -25.93
C ASN A 267 -5.63 9.00 -25.39
N GLU A 268 -5.61 8.55 -24.12
CA GLU A 268 -4.57 7.65 -23.61
C GLU A 268 -4.54 6.32 -24.38
N ILE A 269 -5.69 5.92 -24.96
CA ILE A 269 -5.81 4.74 -25.83
C ILE A 269 -6.48 5.16 -27.16
N PRO A 270 -5.73 5.69 -28.14
CA PRO A 270 -6.32 6.22 -29.38
C PRO A 270 -6.87 5.12 -30.32
N ASN A 271 -6.30 3.91 -30.26
CA ASN A 271 -6.59 2.81 -31.20
C ASN A 271 -7.24 1.60 -30.50
N TRP A 272 -7.85 0.70 -31.25
CA TRP A 272 -8.48 -0.53 -30.74
C TRP A 272 -7.54 -1.74 -30.85
N HIS A 273 -6.47 -1.73 -30.04
CA HIS A 273 -5.44 -2.78 -30.02
C HIS A 273 -5.20 -3.25 -28.59
N PHE A 274 -6.12 -4.06 -28.05
CA PHE A 274 -6.07 -4.54 -26.66
C PHE A 274 -4.70 -5.14 -26.28
N ASP A 275 -4.18 -6.09 -27.06
CA ASP A 275 -2.92 -6.77 -26.75
C ASP A 275 -1.73 -5.80 -26.72
N GLN A 276 -1.76 -4.71 -27.50
CA GLN A 276 -0.73 -3.68 -27.45
C GLN A 276 -0.79 -2.86 -26.16
N VAL A 277 -2.00 -2.52 -25.69
CA VAL A 277 -2.18 -1.80 -24.41
C VAL A 277 -1.76 -2.69 -23.25
N ALA A 278 -2.15 -3.97 -23.25
CA ALA A 278 -1.74 -4.94 -22.24
C ALA A 278 -0.21 -5.15 -22.23
N ALA A 279 0.44 -5.22 -23.40
CA ALA A 279 1.89 -5.30 -23.49
C ALA A 279 2.59 -4.01 -23.00
N ASN A 280 1.98 -2.84 -23.23
CA ASN A 280 2.50 -1.58 -22.68
C ASN A 280 2.36 -1.53 -21.16
N ALA A 281 1.23 -1.99 -20.60
CA ALA A 281 1.02 -2.08 -19.17
C ALA A 281 2.06 -2.98 -18.49
N ASP A 282 2.28 -4.17 -19.06
CA ASP A 282 3.32 -5.09 -18.61
C ASP A 282 4.73 -4.48 -18.71
N LYS A 283 5.04 -3.71 -19.77
CA LYS A 283 6.32 -2.99 -19.88
C LYS A 283 6.49 -1.90 -18.81
N VAL A 284 5.42 -1.19 -18.46
CA VAL A 284 5.43 -0.21 -17.36
C VAL A 284 5.73 -0.92 -16.04
N TRP A 285 5.06 -2.04 -15.78
CA TRP A 285 5.32 -2.86 -14.59
C TRP A 285 6.73 -3.46 -14.56
N GLU A 286 7.25 -3.95 -15.69
CA GLU A 286 8.61 -4.48 -15.78
C GLU A 286 9.63 -3.40 -15.41
N ASN A 287 9.43 -2.16 -15.85
CA ASN A 287 10.29 -1.04 -15.47
C ASN A 287 10.16 -0.70 -13.98
N GLU A 288 8.94 -0.74 -13.45
CA GLU A 288 8.64 -0.46 -12.05
C GLU A 288 9.35 -1.46 -11.12
N VAL A 289 9.08 -2.75 -11.28
CA VAL A 289 9.68 -3.78 -10.42
C VAL A 289 11.17 -3.97 -10.68
N SER A 290 11.69 -3.57 -11.86
CA SER A 290 13.13 -3.56 -12.15
C SER A 290 13.93 -2.54 -11.33
N LYS A 291 13.28 -1.65 -10.57
CA LYS A 291 13.94 -0.76 -9.61
C LYS A 291 14.64 -1.55 -8.49
N ILE A 292 14.15 -2.75 -8.17
CA ILE A 292 14.81 -3.69 -7.25
C ILE A 292 14.88 -5.07 -7.90
N LYS A 293 16.08 -5.50 -8.28
CA LYS A 293 16.31 -6.82 -8.87
C LYS A 293 16.85 -7.78 -7.84
N ILE A 294 16.21 -8.94 -7.68
CA ILE A 294 16.63 -9.94 -6.69
C ILE A 294 17.14 -11.24 -7.33
N GLU A 295 18.11 -11.86 -6.67
CA GLU A 295 18.53 -13.24 -6.90
C GLU A 295 18.17 -14.08 -5.67
N ALA A 296 17.40 -15.15 -5.90
CA ALA A 296 17.00 -16.09 -4.86
C ALA A 296 16.82 -17.49 -5.47
N LYS A 297 17.17 -18.52 -4.70
CA LYS A 297 16.99 -19.93 -5.09
C LYS A 297 15.52 -20.34 -5.23
N SER A 298 14.65 -19.79 -4.38
CA SER A 298 13.22 -20.13 -4.34
C SER A 298 12.42 -19.29 -5.33
N LYS A 299 11.74 -19.95 -6.28
CA LYS A 299 10.76 -19.29 -7.16
C LYS A 299 9.58 -18.73 -6.37
N SER A 300 9.15 -19.42 -5.31
CA SER A 300 8.09 -18.96 -4.42
C SER A 300 8.48 -17.65 -3.73
N LEU A 301 9.73 -17.55 -3.24
CA LEU A 301 10.23 -16.29 -2.66
C LEU A 301 10.29 -15.15 -3.69
N LYS A 302 10.68 -15.44 -4.93
CA LYS A 302 10.59 -14.44 -6.02
C LYS A 302 9.14 -13.98 -6.25
N ARG A 303 8.17 -14.91 -6.23
CA ARG A 303 6.75 -14.57 -6.36
C ARG A 303 6.26 -13.69 -5.23
N ILE A 304 6.56 -14.06 -3.98
CA ILE A 304 6.22 -13.25 -2.79
C ILE A 304 6.84 -11.86 -2.92
N PHE A 305 8.14 -11.77 -3.21
CA PHE A 305 8.83 -10.48 -3.28
C PHE A 305 8.28 -9.56 -4.37
N TYR A 306 8.13 -10.05 -5.61
CA TYR A 306 7.67 -9.20 -6.71
C TYR A 306 6.17 -8.89 -6.63
N SER A 307 5.35 -9.75 -6.01
CA SER A 307 3.94 -9.44 -5.75
C SER A 307 3.78 -8.42 -4.62
N ALA A 308 4.60 -8.52 -3.57
CA ALA A 308 4.68 -7.48 -2.54
C ALA A 308 5.12 -6.14 -3.17
N LEU A 309 6.21 -6.13 -3.94
CA LEU A 309 6.67 -4.91 -4.63
C LEU A 309 5.60 -4.34 -5.57
N TYR A 310 4.79 -5.19 -6.21
CA TYR A 310 3.63 -4.77 -6.99
C TYR A 310 2.58 -4.04 -6.13
N HIS A 311 2.19 -4.59 -4.98
CA HIS A 311 1.19 -3.96 -4.10
C HIS A 311 1.65 -2.62 -3.51
N THR A 312 2.95 -2.45 -3.21
CA THR A 312 3.51 -1.13 -2.79
C THR A 312 3.33 -0.03 -3.83
N ALA A 313 3.09 -0.39 -5.09
CA ALA A 313 2.93 0.55 -6.18
C ALA A 313 1.46 0.77 -6.59
N LEU A 314 0.48 0.26 -5.83
CA LEU A 314 -0.95 0.50 -6.11
C LEU A 314 -1.50 1.74 -5.42
N THR A 315 -0.91 2.14 -4.29
CA THR A 315 -1.35 3.30 -3.49
C THR A 315 -0.15 4.15 -3.05
N PRO A 316 -0.26 5.47 -2.87
CA PRO A 316 -1.46 6.32 -3.03
C PRO A 316 -1.99 6.39 -4.48
N THR A 317 -3.28 6.63 -4.64
CA THR A 317 -3.97 6.55 -5.94
C THR A 317 -4.01 7.89 -6.65
N LEU A 318 -3.69 7.94 -7.95
CA LEU A 318 -3.81 9.15 -8.77
C LEU A 318 -5.27 9.65 -8.78
N TYR A 319 -5.46 10.95 -8.56
CA TYR A 319 -6.77 11.57 -8.43
C TYR A 319 -6.99 12.76 -9.38
N SER A 320 -5.94 13.35 -9.96
CA SER A 320 -6.09 14.42 -10.95
C SER A 320 -6.25 13.94 -12.38
N ASP A 321 -6.91 14.76 -13.18
CA ASP A 321 -6.87 14.68 -14.63
C ASP A 321 -5.46 14.91 -15.17
N LYS A 322 -5.29 14.65 -16.46
CA LYS A 322 -3.98 14.71 -17.14
C LYS A 322 -3.25 16.03 -16.95
N ASP A 323 -3.97 17.15 -16.89
CA ASP A 323 -3.39 18.48 -16.73
C ASP A 323 -3.22 18.91 -15.27
N GLY A 324 -3.44 18.01 -14.30
CA GLY A 324 -3.26 18.25 -12.87
C GLY A 324 -4.48 18.88 -12.19
N GLU A 325 -5.60 19.05 -12.90
CA GLU A 325 -6.86 19.52 -12.31
C GLU A 325 -7.56 18.40 -11.52
N TYR A 326 -8.19 18.75 -10.40
CA TYR A 326 -8.94 17.82 -9.54
C TYR A 326 -10.05 18.55 -8.80
N GLY A 327 -11.13 17.84 -8.45
CA GLY A 327 -12.15 18.35 -7.52
C GLY A 327 -11.77 18.07 -6.08
N ASN A 328 -11.81 19.05 -5.18
CA ASN A 328 -11.61 18.80 -3.74
C ASN A 328 -12.92 18.38 -3.03
N TYR A 329 -12.85 18.09 -1.73
CA TYR A 329 -14.01 17.68 -0.92
C TYR A 329 -15.16 18.70 -0.86
N LYS A 330 -14.88 19.98 -1.17
CA LYS A 330 -15.89 21.06 -1.28
C LYS A 330 -16.47 21.18 -2.68
N ASN A 331 -16.07 20.32 -3.62
CA ASN A 331 -16.42 20.35 -5.05
C ASN A 331 -15.79 21.53 -5.82
N GLU A 332 -14.76 22.15 -5.27
CA GLU A 332 -14.01 23.20 -5.96
C GLU A 332 -12.98 22.54 -6.88
N ILE A 333 -12.92 22.98 -8.13
CA ILE A 333 -11.85 22.55 -9.04
C ILE A 333 -10.57 23.30 -8.67
N LYS A 334 -9.52 22.53 -8.38
CA LYS A 334 -8.16 22.98 -8.08
C LYS A 334 -7.21 22.44 -9.13
N LYS A 335 -5.96 22.92 -9.09
CA LYS A 335 -4.90 22.50 -10.00
C LYS A 335 -3.58 22.39 -9.24
N MET A 336 -2.91 21.26 -9.38
CA MET A 336 -1.58 21.09 -8.80
C MET A 336 -0.57 22.00 -9.53
N PRO A 337 0.35 22.66 -8.80
CA PRO A 337 1.34 23.53 -9.41
C PRO A 337 2.40 22.72 -10.18
N ASN A 338 3.19 23.40 -11.03
CA ASN A 338 4.38 22.84 -11.69
C ASN A 338 4.15 21.58 -12.55
N GLY A 339 2.92 21.34 -13.00
CA GLY A 339 2.57 20.12 -13.76
C GLY A 339 2.56 18.85 -12.91
N GLU A 340 2.56 18.98 -11.59
CA GLU A 340 2.41 17.87 -10.65
C GLU A 340 1.01 17.24 -10.74
N GLN A 341 0.86 16.06 -10.15
CA GLN A 341 -0.41 15.34 -10.08
C GLN A 341 -0.92 15.30 -8.63
N ARG A 342 -2.24 15.21 -8.47
CA ARG A 342 -2.89 15.01 -7.18
C ARG A 342 -3.06 13.52 -6.93
N TYR A 343 -2.77 13.10 -5.70
CA TYR A 343 -3.02 11.75 -5.20
C TYR A 343 -3.98 11.77 -4.00
N THR A 344 -4.58 10.62 -3.71
CA THR A 344 -5.53 10.33 -2.63
C THR A 344 -5.24 8.93 -2.05
N LEU A 345 -6.05 8.46 -1.09
CA LEU A 345 -5.88 7.18 -0.40
C LEU A 345 -4.58 7.15 0.41
N TYR A 346 -4.49 8.05 1.38
CA TYR A 346 -3.34 8.14 2.28
C TYR A 346 -3.62 7.36 3.57
N SER A 347 -3.36 6.04 3.58
CA SER A 347 -3.48 5.26 4.81
C SER A 347 -2.30 5.50 5.75
N LEU A 348 -2.27 6.66 6.39
CA LEU A 348 -1.05 7.14 7.06
C LEU A 348 -0.81 6.49 8.40
N TRP A 349 -1.80 5.83 9.02
CA TRP A 349 -1.55 5.02 10.22
C TRP A 349 -0.68 3.80 9.90
N ASP A 350 -0.78 3.28 8.68
CA ASP A 350 -0.03 2.10 8.24
C ASP A 350 1.25 2.51 7.54
N THR A 351 1.08 3.26 6.45
CA THR A 351 2.09 3.46 5.42
C THR A 351 3.25 4.36 5.86
N PHE A 352 3.16 5.10 6.98
CA PHE A 352 4.31 5.88 7.47
C PHE A 352 5.47 4.96 7.93
N ARG A 353 5.16 3.70 8.26
CA ARG A 353 6.08 2.76 8.92
C ARG A 353 7.11 2.21 7.95
N ALA A 354 6.68 1.73 6.78
CA ALA A 354 7.58 1.07 5.82
C ALA A 354 7.32 1.48 4.36
N GLU A 355 6.07 1.70 3.97
CA GLU A 355 5.68 2.07 2.60
C GLU A 355 6.26 3.43 2.18
N HIS A 356 5.93 4.52 2.86
CA HIS A 356 6.48 5.83 2.55
C HIS A 356 8.02 5.89 2.60
N PRO A 357 8.71 5.25 3.57
CA PRO A 357 10.16 5.08 3.52
C PRO A 357 10.67 4.37 2.27
N LEU A 358 9.97 3.34 1.76
CA LEU A 358 10.30 2.65 0.51
C LEU A 358 10.12 3.57 -0.69
N LEU A 359 9.01 4.30 -0.74
CA LEU A 359 8.69 5.24 -1.82
C LEU A 359 9.73 6.35 -1.98
N THR A 360 10.47 6.72 -0.91
CA THR A 360 11.62 7.65 -1.04
C THR A 360 12.74 7.13 -1.95
N ILE A 361 12.82 5.82 -2.14
CA ILE A 361 13.82 5.14 -2.98
C ILE A 361 13.21 4.71 -4.31
N THR A 362 12.02 4.11 -4.27
CA THR A 362 11.42 3.49 -5.46
C THR A 362 10.63 4.49 -6.30
N GLN A 363 10.13 5.60 -5.75
CA GLN A 363 9.32 6.57 -6.51
C GLN A 363 9.91 7.98 -6.60
N PRO A 364 11.21 8.16 -6.91
CA PRO A 364 11.81 9.48 -6.89
C PRO A 364 11.16 10.47 -7.86
N GLU A 365 10.54 10.00 -8.95
CA GLU A 365 9.84 10.87 -9.91
C GLU A 365 8.44 11.31 -9.43
N LYS A 366 7.79 10.55 -8.54
CA LYS A 366 6.41 10.81 -8.07
C LYS A 366 6.35 11.34 -6.64
N TYR A 367 7.37 11.05 -5.83
CA TYR A 367 7.33 11.28 -4.38
C TYR A 367 7.07 12.74 -4.02
N THR A 368 7.62 13.70 -4.77
CA THR A 368 7.31 15.13 -4.60
C THR A 368 5.82 15.42 -4.72
N SER A 369 5.14 14.87 -5.74
CA SER A 369 3.70 15.04 -5.92
C SER A 369 2.89 14.33 -4.83
N LEU A 370 3.37 13.20 -4.31
CA LEU A 370 2.75 12.53 -3.16
C LEU A 370 2.81 13.42 -1.91
N ILE A 371 3.96 14.04 -1.64
CA ILE A 371 4.10 14.95 -0.50
C ILE A 371 3.27 16.22 -0.70
N ASN A 372 3.33 16.82 -1.88
CA ASN A 372 2.61 18.06 -2.18
C ASN A 372 1.10 17.86 -2.22
N SER A 373 0.61 16.65 -2.49
CA SER A 373 -0.82 16.31 -2.36
C SER A 373 -1.30 16.39 -0.90
N MET A 374 -0.52 15.93 0.08
CA MET A 374 -0.83 16.13 1.51
C MET A 374 -0.80 17.61 1.90
N LEU A 375 0.12 18.40 1.34
CA LEU A 375 0.19 19.84 1.60
C LEU A 375 -0.94 20.63 0.92
N ALA A 376 -1.41 20.16 -0.23
CA ALA A 376 -2.60 20.71 -0.88
C ALA A 376 -3.87 20.36 -0.10
N PHE A 377 -3.96 19.14 0.46
CA PHE A 377 -5.02 18.80 1.42
C PHE A 377 -5.02 19.76 2.62
N TYR A 378 -3.85 20.05 3.19
CA TYR A 378 -3.72 21.03 4.27
C TYR A 378 -4.22 22.43 3.87
N ASP A 379 -3.92 22.92 2.67
CA ASP A 379 -4.43 24.21 2.21
C ASP A 379 -5.96 24.25 2.11
N GLU A 380 -6.58 23.11 1.78
CA GLU A 380 -8.03 22.99 1.56
C GLU A 380 -8.82 22.76 2.86
N TYR A 381 -8.28 21.91 3.72
CA TYR A 381 -8.91 21.40 4.94
C TYR A 381 -8.47 22.13 6.21
N GLY A 382 -7.24 22.67 6.23
CA GLY A 382 -6.64 23.38 7.37
C GLY A 382 -5.85 22.48 8.33
N LEU A 383 -5.88 21.16 8.15
CA LEU A 383 -5.08 20.16 8.86
C LEU A 383 -4.47 19.19 7.85
N LEU A 384 -3.36 18.54 8.21
CA LEU A 384 -2.83 17.42 7.42
C LEU A 384 -3.79 16.23 7.45
N PRO A 385 -3.84 15.40 6.39
CA PRO A 385 -4.70 14.23 6.36
C PRO A 385 -4.29 13.22 7.44
N VAL A 386 -5.28 12.57 8.05
CA VAL A 386 -5.09 11.35 8.84
C VAL A 386 -5.29 10.16 7.91
N TRP A 387 -6.44 10.08 7.25
CA TRP A 387 -6.65 9.16 6.13
C TRP A 387 -7.57 9.81 5.11
N ASP A 388 -6.94 10.40 4.09
CA ASP A 388 -7.62 10.99 2.94
C ASP A 388 -8.14 9.88 2.03
N LEU A 389 -9.42 9.97 1.68
CA LEU A 389 -10.04 9.21 0.59
C LEU A 389 -10.90 10.15 -0.28
N SER A 390 -10.63 10.17 -1.58
CA SER A 390 -11.23 11.10 -2.54
C SER A 390 -11.19 12.56 -2.07
N THR A 391 -10.06 12.99 -1.49
CA THR A 391 -9.84 14.30 -0.84
C THR A 391 -10.68 14.60 0.40
N ASN A 392 -11.49 13.65 0.87
CA ASN A 392 -12.24 13.78 2.13
C ASN A 392 -11.39 13.23 3.29
N GLU A 393 -11.41 13.91 4.43
CA GLU A 393 -10.90 13.32 5.67
C GLU A 393 -11.87 12.26 6.18
N THR A 394 -11.38 11.06 6.45
CA THR A 394 -12.19 9.99 7.06
C THR A 394 -11.99 9.88 8.58
N ASN A 395 -10.92 10.47 9.12
CA ASN A 395 -10.46 10.41 10.51
C ASN A 395 -10.06 9.02 11.02
N THR A 396 -10.06 8.02 10.16
CA THR A 396 -9.46 6.70 10.39
C THR A 396 -7.94 6.85 10.29
N MET A 397 -7.05 6.23 11.06
CA MET A 397 -7.18 5.68 12.41
C MET A 397 -6.73 6.75 13.44
N THR A 398 -5.83 6.44 14.37
CA THR A 398 -5.28 7.39 15.38
C THR A 398 -4.04 8.14 14.87
N GLY A 399 -3.32 8.85 15.76
CA GLY A 399 -2.15 9.64 15.37
C GLY A 399 -2.46 10.86 14.49
N TYR A 400 -1.39 11.50 14.00
CA TYR A 400 -1.44 12.47 12.90
C TYR A 400 -0.25 12.22 11.95
N HIS A 401 -0.20 10.98 11.45
CA HIS A 401 0.99 10.37 10.85
C HIS A 401 1.40 10.89 9.46
N ALA A 402 0.72 11.89 8.90
CA ALA A 402 1.31 12.72 7.85
C ALA A 402 2.63 13.37 8.32
N ILE A 403 2.76 13.66 9.62
CA ILE A 403 3.94 14.28 10.23
C ILE A 403 5.23 13.47 10.03
N PRO A 404 5.33 12.17 10.41
CA PRO A 404 6.53 11.37 10.17
C PRO A 404 6.86 11.23 8.68
N VAL A 405 5.86 11.16 7.79
CA VAL A 405 6.12 11.13 6.33
C VAL A 405 6.77 12.44 5.87
N LEU A 406 6.22 13.60 6.27
CA LEU A 406 6.82 14.91 5.97
C LEU A 406 8.20 15.06 6.60
N ALA A 407 8.37 14.59 7.84
CA ALA A 407 9.64 14.67 8.54
C ALA A 407 10.73 13.86 7.82
N ASP A 408 10.44 12.62 7.42
CA ASP A 408 11.38 11.80 6.65
C ASP A 408 11.81 12.50 5.36
N ALA A 409 10.85 13.03 4.60
CA ALA A 409 11.11 13.75 3.36
C ALA A 409 11.98 15.02 3.58
N ILE A 410 11.68 15.81 4.61
CA ILE A 410 12.44 17.02 4.96
C ILE A 410 13.86 16.65 5.44
N LEU A 411 13.98 15.62 6.27
CA LEU A 411 15.25 15.19 6.86
C LEU A 411 16.19 14.58 5.81
N LYS A 412 15.66 13.90 4.80
CA LYS A 412 16.39 13.40 3.62
C LYS A 412 16.66 14.47 2.53
N ASP A 413 16.19 15.70 2.73
CA ASP A 413 16.32 16.79 1.74
C ASP A 413 15.70 16.45 0.37
N ILE A 414 14.56 15.76 0.37
CA ILE A 414 13.80 15.52 -0.86
C ILE A 414 13.47 16.87 -1.54
N PRO A 415 13.77 17.02 -2.84
CA PRO A 415 13.57 18.28 -3.56
C PRO A 415 12.09 18.61 -3.77
N GLY A 416 11.78 19.89 -3.99
CA GLY A 416 10.43 20.33 -4.37
C GLY A 416 9.43 20.49 -3.22
N ILE A 417 9.86 20.28 -1.97
CA ILE A 417 9.02 20.44 -0.78
C ILE A 417 9.24 21.83 -0.17
N ASP A 418 8.17 22.60 0.03
CA ASP A 418 8.20 23.80 0.86
C ASP A 418 8.27 23.41 2.34
N LYS A 419 9.51 23.40 2.87
CA LYS A 419 9.81 22.96 4.24
C LYS A 419 9.15 23.84 5.30
N GLU A 420 9.02 25.14 5.07
CA GLU A 420 8.40 26.06 6.04
C GLU A 420 6.88 25.90 6.05
N LYS A 421 6.25 25.69 4.89
CA LYS A 421 4.84 25.33 4.80
C LYS A 421 4.55 23.98 5.46
N ALA A 422 5.35 22.95 5.13
CA ALA A 422 5.20 21.63 5.72
C ALA A 422 5.33 21.70 7.25
N TYR A 423 6.31 22.44 7.76
CA TYR A 423 6.47 22.64 9.19
C TYR A 423 5.26 23.33 9.85
N LYS A 424 4.70 24.37 9.22
CA LYS A 424 3.46 25.01 9.70
C LYS A 424 2.28 24.03 9.73
N ALA A 425 2.15 23.18 8.71
CA ALA A 425 1.11 22.16 8.66
C ALA A 425 1.28 21.12 9.78
N MET A 426 2.51 20.67 10.05
CA MET A 426 2.83 19.78 11.19
C MET A 426 2.39 20.40 12.52
N LEU A 427 2.70 21.69 12.75
CA LEU A 427 2.28 22.39 13.96
C LEU A 427 0.76 22.53 14.06
N ALA A 428 0.06 22.79 12.95
CA ALA A 428 -1.40 22.88 12.95
C ALA A 428 -2.05 21.57 13.41
N SER A 429 -1.57 20.42 12.91
CA SER A 429 -2.05 19.09 13.35
C SER A 429 -1.68 18.78 14.80
N ALA A 430 -0.48 19.13 15.26
CA ALA A 430 -0.04 18.87 16.64
C ALA A 430 -0.74 19.75 17.71
N PHE A 431 -1.43 20.81 17.28
CA PHE A 431 -2.21 21.72 18.13
C PHE A 431 -3.69 21.80 17.73
N GLN A 432 -4.19 20.80 17.00
CA GLN A 432 -5.60 20.71 16.64
C GLN A 432 -6.52 20.60 17.86
N LYS A 433 -7.81 20.92 17.67
CA LYS A 433 -8.83 20.96 18.75
C LYS A 433 -9.72 19.72 18.82
N ILE A 434 -9.39 18.69 18.04
CA ILE A 434 -10.11 17.42 17.94
C ILE A 434 -9.17 16.27 18.34
N ARG A 435 -9.66 15.02 18.31
CA ARG A 435 -8.87 13.79 18.50
C ARG A 435 -8.10 13.79 19.83
N GLU A 436 -8.72 14.31 20.89
CA GLU A 436 -8.15 14.38 22.25
C GLU A 436 -6.80 15.12 22.37
N VAL A 437 -6.32 15.80 21.32
CA VAL A 437 -5.06 16.57 21.33
C VAL A 437 -5.05 17.66 22.41
N PRO A 438 -6.15 18.38 22.70
CA PRO A 438 -6.19 19.28 23.85
C PRO A 438 -5.88 18.59 25.19
N ALA A 439 -6.44 17.40 25.42
CA ALA A 439 -6.17 16.62 26.63
C ALA A 439 -4.74 16.10 26.67
N TYR A 440 -4.24 15.58 25.54
CA TYR A 440 -2.83 15.19 25.41
C TYR A 440 -1.89 16.37 25.75
N ASN A 441 -2.17 17.57 25.26
CA ASN A 441 -1.35 18.75 25.53
C ASN A 441 -1.41 19.20 27.00
N GLU A 442 -2.56 19.03 27.67
CA GLU A 442 -2.75 19.39 29.08
C GLU A 442 -2.09 18.39 30.04
N TYR A 443 -2.38 17.10 29.89
CA TYR A 443 -1.93 16.05 30.83
C TYR A 443 -0.59 15.42 30.38
N GLY A 444 -0.19 15.59 29.13
CA GLY A 444 0.89 14.88 28.45
C GLY A 444 0.61 13.39 28.25
N TYR A 445 -0.65 12.99 28.29
CA TYR A 445 -1.18 11.71 27.84
C TYR A 445 -2.69 11.93 27.59
N VAL A 446 -3.32 11.06 26.80
CA VAL A 446 -4.78 11.02 26.69
C VAL A 446 -5.33 10.24 27.89
N PRO A 447 -6.12 10.85 28.77
CA PRO A 447 -6.75 10.11 29.87
C PRO A 447 -7.91 9.24 29.38
N GLN A 448 -8.05 8.02 29.92
CA GLN A 448 -9.10 7.07 29.52
C GLN A 448 -10.52 7.58 29.79
N ASP A 449 -10.70 8.41 30.82
CA ASP A 449 -11.97 9.06 31.17
C ASP A 449 -12.19 10.39 30.42
N ILE A 450 -11.43 10.63 29.35
CA ILE A 450 -11.67 11.68 28.35
C ILE A 450 -11.97 11.06 26.98
N GLY A 451 -11.19 10.06 26.55
CA GLY A 451 -11.44 9.36 25.30
C GLY A 451 -10.71 8.01 25.21
N GLY A 452 -11.27 7.10 24.43
CA GLY A 452 -10.68 5.77 24.20
C GLY A 452 -9.51 5.80 23.21
N GLY A 453 -8.93 4.62 22.96
CA GLY A 453 -7.61 4.44 22.35
C GLY A 453 -6.49 5.13 23.13
N SER A 454 -6.68 5.36 24.44
CA SER A 454 -5.91 6.34 25.20
C SER A 454 -4.40 6.06 25.25
N VAL A 455 -4.02 4.78 25.36
CA VAL A 455 -2.61 4.37 25.35
C VAL A 455 -2.04 4.52 23.95
N THR A 456 -2.71 3.96 22.94
CA THR A 456 -2.28 4.03 21.53
C THR A 456 -2.07 5.48 21.09
N LYS A 457 -3.08 6.34 21.25
CA LYS A 457 -3.01 7.77 20.88
C LYS A 457 -1.84 8.47 21.58
N THR A 458 -1.64 8.23 22.88
CA THR A 458 -0.53 8.84 23.61
C THR A 458 0.82 8.44 23.03
N LEU A 459 1.03 7.14 22.76
CA LEU A 459 2.27 6.62 22.21
C LEU A 459 2.53 7.18 20.80
N GLU A 460 1.50 7.21 19.96
CA GLU A 460 1.57 7.74 18.60
C GLU A 460 1.86 9.24 18.57
N TYR A 461 1.16 10.04 19.38
CA TYR A 461 1.45 11.47 19.49
C TYR A 461 2.86 11.74 20.01
N THR A 462 3.40 10.89 20.90
CA THR A 462 4.81 11.03 21.30
C THR A 462 5.80 10.79 20.16
N PHE A 463 5.50 9.85 19.26
CA PHE A 463 6.33 9.58 18.10
C PHE A 463 6.22 10.70 17.06
N ASP A 464 5.01 11.18 16.79
CA ASP A 464 4.81 12.30 15.88
C ASP A 464 5.49 13.58 16.42
N ASP A 465 5.45 13.82 17.73
CA ASP A 465 6.17 14.91 18.38
C ASP A 465 7.69 14.77 18.24
N TYR A 466 8.22 13.55 18.32
CA TYR A 466 9.64 13.30 18.02
C TYR A 466 9.98 13.71 16.58
N ALA A 467 9.16 13.35 15.59
CA ALA A 467 9.36 13.74 14.21
C ALA A 467 9.36 15.27 14.02
N ILE A 468 8.42 15.99 14.67
CA ILE A 468 8.41 17.47 14.69
C ILE A 468 9.71 18.02 15.29
N SER A 469 10.20 17.42 16.39
CA SER A 469 11.42 17.89 17.04
C SER A 469 12.63 17.84 16.09
N LEU A 470 12.77 16.78 15.29
CA LEU A 470 13.87 16.64 14.34
C LEU A 470 13.79 17.69 13.22
N VAL A 471 12.59 17.95 12.69
CA VAL A 471 12.38 19.00 11.69
C VAL A 471 12.63 20.38 12.28
N ALA A 472 12.13 20.67 13.48
CA ALA A 472 12.38 21.92 14.19
C ALA A 472 13.88 22.17 14.37
N LYS A 473 14.64 21.13 14.75
CA LYS A 473 16.11 21.20 14.86
C LYS A 473 16.75 21.52 13.51
N LYS A 474 16.34 20.84 12.44
CA LYS A 474 16.88 21.06 11.08
C LYS A 474 16.61 22.48 10.57
N LEU A 475 15.44 23.05 10.90
CA LEU A 475 15.02 24.40 10.49
C LEU A 475 15.44 25.51 11.48
N GLY A 476 16.23 25.20 12.51
CA GLY A 476 16.70 26.19 13.49
C GLY A 476 15.61 26.74 14.43
N LYS A 477 14.50 26.03 14.62
CA LYS A 477 13.39 26.41 15.51
C LYS A 477 13.63 25.90 16.94
N THR A 478 14.62 26.47 17.63
CA THR A 478 15.13 25.94 18.91
C THR A 478 14.06 25.75 19.99
N LYS A 479 13.16 26.72 20.18
CA LYS A 479 12.09 26.64 21.20
C LYS A 479 11.14 25.46 20.94
N ASP A 480 10.81 25.23 19.68
CA ASP A 480 9.93 24.13 19.29
C ASP A 480 10.66 22.80 19.39
N PHE A 481 11.95 22.74 19.01
CA PHE A 481 12.78 21.56 19.25
C PHE A 481 12.78 21.13 20.72
N GLU A 482 12.98 22.07 21.66
CA GLU A 482 12.94 21.79 23.10
C GLU A 482 11.56 21.31 23.56
N THR A 483 10.50 21.98 23.09
CA THR A 483 9.11 21.66 23.44
C THR A 483 8.73 20.26 22.99
N PHE A 484 8.94 19.96 21.72
CA PHE A 484 8.59 18.67 21.12
C PHE A 484 9.53 17.55 21.58
N SER A 485 10.81 17.83 21.88
CA SER A 485 11.68 16.86 22.55
C SER A 485 11.15 16.47 23.94
N LYS A 486 10.62 17.43 24.71
CA LYS A 486 10.00 17.11 26.00
C LYS A 486 8.74 16.27 25.82
N ARG A 487 7.88 16.63 24.87
CA ARG A 487 6.63 15.89 24.57
C ARG A 487 6.90 14.48 24.03
N ALA A 488 7.97 14.28 23.26
CA ALA A 488 8.39 12.96 22.78
C ALA A 488 8.69 11.95 23.92
N LYS A 489 8.91 12.42 25.16
CA LYS A 489 9.10 11.57 26.35
C LYS A 489 7.81 11.27 27.13
N ASN A 490 6.65 11.74 26.67
CA ASN A 490 5.38 11.55 27.35
C ASN A 490 4.97 10.07 27.50
N TYR A 491 5.48 9.16 26.64
CA TYR A 491 5.24 7.71 26.76
C TYR A 491 5.61 7.16 28.15
N GLN A 492 6.61 7.75 28.80
CA GLN A 492 7.07 7.36 30.13
C GLN A 492 5.98 7.48 31.20
N LYS A 493 4.97 8.34 30.98
CA LYS A 493 3.85 8.53 31.90
C LYS A 493 2.91 7.32 31.95
N LEU A 494 2.87 6.50 30.91
CA LEU A 494 2.00 5.33 30.84
C LEU A 494 2.69 4.06 31.32
N PHE A 495 4.02 4.05 31.46
CA PHE A 495 4.74 2.87 31.85
C PHE A 495 4.49 2.51 33.32
N ASP A 496 3.97 1.32 33.57
CA ASP A 496 3.87 0.75 34.91
C ASP A 496 5.04 -0.21 35.18
N PRO A 497 6.02 0.15 36.03
CA PRO A 497 7.17 -0.71 36.30
C PRO A 497 6.83 -2.01 37.04
N LYS A 498 5.62 -2.13 37.61
CA LYS A 498 5.17 -3.38 38.26
C LYS A 498 4.78 -4.44 37.24
N THR A 499 4.08 -4.05 36.18
CA THR A 499 3.58 -4.97 35.14
C THR A 499 4.53 -5.04 33.93
N GLY A 500 5.31 -3.98 33.69
CA GLY A 500 6.18 -3.84 32.52
C GLY A 500 5.47 -3.36 31.25
N PHE A 501 4.19 -2.98 31.35
CA PHE A 501 3.38 -2.53 30.22
C PHE A 501 3.09 -1.02 30.26
N MET A 502 2.76 -0.45 29.10
CA MET A 502 2.11 0.85 28.99
C MET A 502 0.63 0.69 29.33
N ARG A 503 0.14 1.35 30.37
CA ARG A 503 -1.22 1.22 30.90
C ARG A 503 -1.98 2.53 30.81
N ALA A 504 -3.29 2.44 30.54
CA ALA A 504 -4.18 3.58 30.52
C ALA A 504 -4.25 4.25 31.91
N ARG A 505 -4.44 5.58 31.92
CA ARG A 505 -4.54 6.39 33.13
C ARG A 505 -5.75 7.31 33.08
N TYR A 506 -6.35 7.59 34.23
CA TYR A 506 -7.39 8.60 34.36
C TYR A 506 -6.80 10.01 34.49
N LYS A 507 -7.66 11.04 34.43
CA LYS A 507 -7.30 12.45 34.66
C LYS A 507 -6.60 12.67 36.00
N ASP A 508 -6.98 11.91 37.03
CA ASP A 508 -6.36 12.00 38.37
C ASP A 508 -4.97 11.32 38.46
N GLY A 509 -4.50 10.73 37.36
CA GLY A 509 -3.20 10.08 37.25
C GLY A 509 -3.17 8.62 37.74
N LYS A 510 -4.28 8.04 38.22
CA LYS A 510 -4.32 6.63 38.58
C LYS A 510 -4.38 5.75 37.33
N PHE A 511 -3.75 4.57 37.39
CA PHE A 511 -3.91 3.56 36.37
C PHE A 511 -5.33 2.99 36.37
N VAL A 512 -5.81 2.60 35.20
CA VAL A 512 -7.07 1.87 35.05
C VAL A 512 -6.91 0.47 35.65
N GLU A 513 -7.86 0.07 36.49
CA GLU A 513 -7.93 -1.24 37.16
C GLU A 513 -9.35 -1.82 37.00
N PRO A 514 -9.51 -3.16 36.89
CA PRO A 514 -8.43 -4.16 36.84
C PRO A 514 -7.62 -4.10 35.55
N PHE A 515 -6.35 -4.54 35.59
CA PHE A 515 -5.50 -4.65 34.42
C PHE A 515 -5.38 -6.10 33.92
N ASP A 516 -5.67 -6.29 32.63
CA ASP A 516 -5.44 -7.53 31.90
C ASP A 516 -4.64 -7.21 30.62
N PRO A 517 -3.40 -7.73 30.48
CA PRO A 517 -2.57 -7.44 29.32
C PRO A 517 -3.07 -8.09 28.02
N PHE A 518 -4.01 -9.04 28.09
CA PHE A 518 -4.62 -9.71 26.94
C PHE A 518 -5.97 -9.12 26.54
N TYR A 519 -6.50 -8.17 27.30
CA TYR A 519 -7.79 -7.55 27.01
C TYR A 519 -7.70 -6.63 25.79
N SER A 520 -8.63 -6.82 24.87
CA SER A 520 -8.85 -5.99 23.70
C SER A 520 -10.32 -5.56 23.66
N GLU A 521 -10.55 -4.34 23.17
CA GLU A 521 -11.87 -3.76 23.00
C GLU A 521 -11.84 -2.91 21.73
N HIS A 522 -12.74 -3.18 20.80
CA HIS A 522 -12.79 -2.56 19.49
C HIS A 522 -13.78 -1.38 19.44
N GLU A 523 -14.63 -1.20 20.46
CA GLU A 523 -15.39 0.03 20.61
C GLU A 523 -14.46 1.19 20.95
N PHE A 524 -14.31 2.12 20.01
CA PHE A 524 -13.29 3.17 20.05
C PHE A 524 -13.32 4.04 21.31
N ASP A 525 -14.50 4.29 21.88
CA ASP A 525 -14.66 5.11 23.10
C ASP A 525 -14.24 4.37 24.38
N LYS A 526 -14.24 3.04 24.36
CA LYS A 526 -13.90 2.19 25.51
C LYS A 526 -12.50 1.62 25.44
N SER A 527 -11.96 1.46 24.24
CA SER A 527 -10.66 0.85 24.01
C SER A 527 -9.56 1.59 24.77
N GLN A 528 -8.58 0.86 25.27
CA GLN A 528 -7.31 1.42 25.77
C GLN A 528 -6.24 1.36 24.68
N TYR A 529 -6.32 0.29 23.88
CA TYR A 529 -5.42 -0.07 22.80
C TYR A 529 -6.25 -0.25 21.53
N ILE A 530 -5.93 0.47 20.46
CA ILE A 530 -6.64 0.33 19.17
C ILE A 530 -6.21 -0.98 18.51
N GLU A 531 -7.19 -1.82 18.14
CA GLU A 531 -6.98 -3.07 17.39
C GLU A 531 -5.91 -4.00 17.96
N GLY A 532 -5.82 -4.07 19.29
CA GLY A 532 -4.82 -4.90 19.94
C GLY A 532 -4.93 -4.88 21.45
N THR A 533 -3.82 -5.20 22.10
CA THR A 533 -3.70 -5.32 23.55
C THR A 533 -2.48 -4.57 24.07
N ALA A 534 -2.24 -4.64 25.38
CA ALA A 534 -1.02 -4.12 25.99
C ALA A 534 0.25 -4.74 25.39
N TRP A 535 0.19 -6.00 24.93
CA TRP A 535 1.34 -6.71 24.38
C TRP A 535 1.89 -6.09 23.10
N GLN A 536 1.04 -5.64 22.18
CA GLN A 536 1.53 -5.04 20.93
C GLN A 536 1.90 -3.57 21.15
N HIS A 537 1.02 -2.80 21.82
CA HIS A 537 1.17 -1.35 21.93
C HIS A 537 2.28 -0.90 22.88
N SER A 538 2.62 -1.67 23.93
CA SER A 538 3.64 -1.23 24.92
C SER A 538 5.04 -1.03 24.32
N PHE A 539 5.27 -1.54 23.12
CA PHE A 539 6.53 -1.43 22.41
C PHE A 539 6.57 -0.27 21.40
N PHE A 540 5.48 0.48 21.20
CA PHE A 540 5.44 1.60 20.26
C PHE A 540 6.18 2.84 20.80
N VAL A 541 7.51 2.70 20.90
CA VAL A 541 8.48 3.76 21.25
C VAL A 541 9.69 3.67 20.29
N PRO A 542 9.49 3.65 18.96
CA PRO A 542 10.58 3.44 18.01
C PRO A 542 11.62 4.57 18.03
N HIS A 543 11.25 5.76 18.51
CA HIS A 543 12.15 6.89 18.69
C HIS A 543 13.07 6.78 19.90
N ASP A 544 12.70 6.02 20.94
CA ASP A 544 13.48 5.95 22.18
C ASP A 544 13.52 4.57 22.84
N VAL A 545 13.85 3.53 22.06
CA VAL A 545 13.93 2.14 22.52
C VAL A 545 14.84 1.98 23.76
N ARG A 546 15.96 2.71 23.83
CA ARG A 546 16.86 2.65 25.00
C ARG A 546 16.29 3.40 26.20
N GLY A 547 15.60 4.51 25.98
CA GLY A 547 14.81 5.17 27.02
C GLY A 547 13.74 4.25 27.60
N LEU A 548 13.02 3.49 26.76
CA LEU A 548 12.08 2.46 27.20
C LEU A 548 12.80 1.37 28.02
N ALA A 549 13.95 0.87 27.56
CA ALA A 549 14.72 -0.14 28.28
C ALA A 549 15.09 0.28 29.71
N LYS A 550 15.34 1.59 29.93
CA LYS A 550 15.65 2.17 31.25
C LYS A 550 14.46 2.26 32.19
N LEU A 551 13.23 2.22 31.69
CA LEU A 551 12.05 2.23 32.55
C LEU A 551 11.87 0.91 33.30
N PHE A 552 12.37 -0.20 32.75
CA PHE A 552 12.30 -1.49 33.40
C PHE A 552 13.22 -1.53 34.65
N PRO A 553 12.75 -2.04 35.80
CA PRO A 553 13.57 -2.15 37.01
C PRO A 553 14.81 -3.05 36.84
N ALA A 554 14.69 -4.08 36.01
CA ALA A 554 15.80 -5.00 35.71
C ALA A 554 16.57 -4.54 34.46
N LYS A 555 17.90 -4.62 34.50
CA LYS A 555 18.78 -4.23 33.38
C LYS A 555 18.45 -4.91 32.05
N ASN A 556 17.94 -6.13 32.07
CA ASN A 556 17.49 -6.87 30.89
C ASN A 556 15.97 -6.97 30.77
N GLY A 557 15.22 -6.07 31.41
CA GLY A 557 13.76 -6.11 31.47
C GLY A 557 13.11 -6.06 30.09
N LEU A 558 13.54 -5.14 29.22
CA LEU A 558 13.02 -5.06 27.85
C LEU A 558 13.31 -6.34 27.05
N SER A 559 14.52 -6.90 27.13
CA SER A 559 14.87 -8.16 26.46
C SER A 559 13.96 -9.31 26.90
N LYS A 560 13.72 -9.44 28.21
CA LYS A 560 12.79 -10.46 28.75
C LYS A 560 11.35 -10.22 28.32
N MET A 561 10.92 -8.97 28.24
CA MET A 561 9.57 -8.60 27.80
C MET A 561 9.35 -8.94 26.33
N LEU A 562 10.35 -8.68 25.47
CA LEU A 562 10.35 -9.11 24.08
C LEU A 562 10.37 -10.64 23.96
N ASP A 563 11.18 -11.34 24.77
CA ASP A 563 11.18 -12.82 24.76
C ASP A 563 9.80 -13.36 25.14
N ALA A 564 9.16 -12.75 26.15
CA ALA A 564 7.82 -13.10 26.62
C ALA A 564 6.75 -12.86 25.55
N LEU A 565 6.82 -11.75 24.80
CA LEU A 565 5.89 -11.46 23.70
C LEU A 565 5.79 -12.64 22.73
N PHE A 566 6.92 -13.20 22.29
CA PHE A 566 6.94 -14.27 21.28
C PHE A 566 6.58 -15.66 21.81
N VAL A 567 6.32 -15.83 23.12
CA VAL A 567 5.97 -17.12 23.73
C VAL A 567 4.68 -17.08 24.56
N ALA A 568 4.16 -15.89 24.87
CA ALA A 568 2.88 -15.72 25.55
C ALA A 568 1.75 -16.39 24.76
N PRO A 569 0.68 -16.88 25.39
CA PRO A 569 -0.42 -17.54 24.68
C PRO A 569 -1.05 -16.62 23.63
N SER A 570 -1.31 -17.12 22.43
CA SER A 570 -1.98 -16.39 21.34
C SER A 570 -3.49 -16.31 21.56
N VAL A 571 -3.89 -15.67 22.66
CA VAL A 571 -5.30 -15.43 23.03
C VAL A 571 -5.53 -13.93 23.19
N MET A 572 -6.74 -13.50 22.91
CA MET A 572 -7.22 -12.17 23.28
C MET A 572 -8.50 -12.33 24.10
N HIS A 573 -8.62 -11.54 25.15
CA HIS A 573 -9.81 -11.46 25.99
C HIS A 573 -10.64 -10.24 25.58
N GLY A 574 -11.93 -10.26 25.91
CA GLY A 574 -12.89 -9.20 25.55
C GLY A 574 -13.98 -9.73 24.63
N ASP A 575 -15.14 -9.08 24.66
CA ASP A 575 -16.31 -9.51 23.89
C ASP A 575 -16.32 -8.94 22.46
N PHE A 576 -15.61 -7.84 22.24
CA PHE A 576 -15.51 -7.12 20.96
C PHE A 576 -14.05 -6.95 20.56
N THR A 577 -13.39 -8.04 20.19
CA THR A 577 -12.01 -8.00 19.72
C THR A 577 -11.94 -7.68 18.22
N SER A 578 -10.94 -6.90 17.79
CA SER A 578 -10.70 -6.65 16.36
C SER A 578 -10.19 -7.93 15.66
N PRO A 579 -10.68 -8.23 14.43
CA PRO A 579 -10.15 -9.31 13.60
C PRO A 579 -8.81 -8.98 12.95
N ASP A 580 -8.44 -7.69 12.86
CA ASP A 580 -7.19 -7.21 12.25
C ASP A 580 -5.96 -7.70 13.05
N ALA A 581 -6.10 -7.91 14.36
CA ALA A 581 -5.07 -8.54 15.19
C ALA A 581 -4.97 -10.05 14.88
N SER A 582 -4.22 -10.40 13.84
CA SER A 582 -4.04 -11.76 13.35
C SER A 582 -2.54 -12.11 13.16
N GLY A 583 -2.25 -13.32 12.65
CA GLY A 583 -0.86 -13.73 12.37
C GLY A 583 0.02 -13.86 13.62
N PHE A 584 -0.46 -14.57 14.65
CA PHE A 584 0.20 -14.60 15.94
C PHE A 584 1.45 -15.49 16.01
N ILE A 585 2.53 -14.96 16.58
CA ILE A 585 3.66 -15.70 17.16
C ILE A 585 3.71 -15.35 18.64
N GLY A 586 3.07 -16.17 19.46
CA GLY A 586 2.74 -15.79 20.83
C GLY A 586 1.77 -14.61 20.81
N GLN A 587 2.17 -13.46 21.36
CA GLN A 587 1.44 -12.19 21.30
C GLN A 587 2.00 -11.20 20.27
N TYR A 588 3.05 -11.54 19.52
CA TYR A 588 3.38 -10.75 18.32
C TYR A 588 2.31 -11.02 17.25
N ALA A 589 1.61 -9.99 16.77
CA ALA A 589 0.56 -10.12 15.76
C ALA A 589 1.02 -9.50 14.44
N HIS A 590 1.37 -10.32 13.45
CA HIS A 590 1.94 -9.80 12.20
C HIS A 590 0.90 -9.19 11.26
N GLY A 591 -0.36 -9.57 11.37
CA GLY A 591 -1.42 -9.02 10.53
C GLY A 591 -1.85 -7.60 10.92
N ASN A 592 -1.21 -7.00 11.93
CA ASN A 592 -1.48 -5.64 12.35
C ASN A 592 -0.17 -4.87 12.64
N GLU A 593 -0.16 -3.62 12.21
CA GLU A 593 0.95 -2.68 12.14
C GLU A 593 1.65 -2.32 13.44
N PRO A 594 0.99 -2.26 14.62
CA PRO A 594 1.66 -1.98 15.89
C PRO A 594 2.81 -2.94 16.20
N SER A 595 2.80 -4.14 15.62
CA SER A 595 3.84 -5.15 15.83
C SER A 595 5.06 -5.00 14.90
N HIS A 596 4.94 -4.30 13.78
CA HIS A 596 5.90 -4.40 12.66
C HIS A 596 7.36 -4.07 13.01
N HIS A 597 7.60 -3.17 13.96
CA HIS A 597 8.96 -2.78 14.38
C HIS A 597 9.51 -3.61 15.56
N ILE A 598 8.67 -4.37 16.28
CA ILE A 598 9.02 -4.91 17.60
C ILE A 598 10.22 -5.88 17.55
N ALA A 599 10.25 -6.78 16.55
CA ALA A 599 11.35 -7.74 16.39
C ALA A 599 12.72 -7.05 16.19
N TYR A 600 12.74 -5.84 15.64
CA TYR A 600 13.96 -5.05 15.43
C TYR A 600 14.48 -4.40 16.71
N MET A 601 13.69 -4.34 17.79
CA MET A 601 14.10 -3.71 19.05
C MET A 601 15.27 -4.42 19.73
N TYR A 602 15.47 -5.74 19.51
CA TYR A 602 16.65 -6.43 20.05
C TYR A 602 17.97 -5.83 19.55
N SER A 603 18.02 -5.34 18.32
CA SER A 603 19.20 -4.68 17.75
C SER A 603 19.55 -3.36 18.46
N TYR A 604 18.60 -2.70 19.12
CA TYR A 604 18.82 -1.46 19.89
C TYR A 604 19.41 -1.71 21.28
N ILE A 605 19.41 -2.96 21.74
CA ILE A 605 19.88 -3.37 23.08
C ILE A 605 21.00 -4.42 23.03
N GLY A 606 21.63 -4.60 21.86
CA GLY A 606 22.79 -5.46 21.67
C GLY A 606 22.49 -6.95 21.53
N GLU A 607 21.26 -7.32 21.16
CA GLU A 607 20.82 -8.70 20.97
C GLU A 607 20.41 -8.99 19.52
N ALA A 608 21.10 -8.40 18.54
CA ALA A 608 20.73 -8.44 17.11
C ALA A 608 20.51 -9.85 16.53
N TRP A 609 21.13 -10.89 17.09
CA TRP A 609 20.88 -12.28 16.68
C TRP A 609 19.44 -12.73 16.94
N LYS A 610 18.77 -12.19 17.97
CA LYS A 610 17.35 -12.46 18.22
C LYS A 610 16.46 -11.76 17.19
N THR A 611 16.83 -10.55 16.73
CA THR A 611 16.16 -9.91 15.59
C THR A 611 16.27 -10.82 14.36
N GLN A 612 17.47 -11.30 14.03
CA GLN A 612 17.69 -12.20 12.87
C GLN A 612 16.79 -13.45 12.92
N GLU A 613 16.72 -14.11 14.08
CA GLU A 613 15.86 -15.27 14.30
C GLU A 613 14.37 -14.95 14.10
N ARG A 614 13.87 -13.89 14.74
CA ARG A 614 12.45 -13.52 14.66
C ARG A 614 12.04 -13.04 13.27
N ILE A 615 12.87 -12.28 12.58
CA ILE A 615 12.56 -11.81 11.22
C ILE A 615 12.47 -12.99 10.25
N ARG A 616 13.37 -13.98 10.35
CA ARG A 616 13.26 -15.20 9.54
C ARG A 616 12.01 -16.01 9.88
N GLN A 617 11.69 -16.15 11.17
CA GLN A 617 10.46 -16.82 11.59
C GLN A 617 9.22 -16.13 11.00
N ILE A 618 9.12 -14.81 11.07
CA ILE A 618 7.97 -14.05 10.57
C ILE A 618 7.85 -14.22 9.06
N ILE A 619 8.93 -14.00 8.29
CA ILE A 619 8.89 -14.15 6.82
C ILE A 619 8.46 -15.58 6.44
N ASP A 620 9.04 -16.60 7.07
CA ASP A 620 8.81 -18.00 6.72
C ASP A 620 7.41 -18.51 7.12
N THR A 621 6.71 -17.81 8.04
CA THR A 621 5.40 -18.25 8.57
C THR A 621 4.22 -17.35 8.18
N MET A 622 4.46 -16.09 7.83
CA MET A 622 3.41 -15.09 7.62
C MET A 622 3.26 -14.64 6.16
N TYR A 623 4.14 -15.09 5.27
CA TYR A 623 4.06 -14.80 3.84
C TYR A 623 4.09 -16.07 3.01
N SER A 624 3.18 -16.17 2.04
CA SER A 624 3.18 -17.29 1.07
C SER A 624 2.76 -16.84 -0.34
N ASP A 625 3.01 -17.67 -1.34
CA ASP A 625 2.63 -17.42 -2.74
C ASP A 625 1.20 -17.90 -3.07
N LYS A 626 0.32 -17.90 -2.07
CA LYS A 626 -1.08 -18.31 -2.17
C LYS A 626 -2.02 -17.10 -2.07
N PRO A 627 -3.32 -17.26 -2.42
CA PRO A 627 -4.29 -16.19 -2.27
C PRO A 627 -4.41 -15.63 -0.84
N ASP A 628 -4.30 -16.47 0.18
CA ASP A 628 -4.23 -16.11 1.61
C ASP A 628 -2.79 -15.80 2.07
N GLY A 629 -2.00 -15.18 1.18
CA GLY A 629 -0.55 -15.03 1.35
C GLY A 629 -0.11 -13.97 2.36
N TYR A 630 -1.02 -13.16 2.90
CA TYR A 630 -0.76 -12.20 3.98
C TYR A 630 -1.47 -12.63 5.27
N ALA A 631 -0.85 -12.31 6.40
CA ALA A 631 -1.38 -12.69 7.71
C ALA A 631 -2.61 -11.88 8.15
N GLY A 632 -2.81 -10.70 7.58
CA GLY A 632 -3.93 -9.77 7.82
C GLY A 632 -4.13 -8.89 6.60
N ASN A 633 -4.77 -7.75 6.80
CA ASN A 633 -4.99 -6.71 5.80
C ASN A 633 -3.67 -6.31 5.13
N GLU A 634 -3.68 -6.06 3.82
CA GLU A 634 -2.47 -5.62 3.11
C GLU A 634 -2.12 -4.15 3.39
N ASP A 635 -3.13 -3.37 3.82
CA ASP A 635 -3.09 -1.99 4.30
C ASP A 635 -2.33 -1.04 3.37
N ALA A 636 -2.84 -0.96 2.13
CA ALA A 636 -2.40 0.01 1.13
C ALA A 636 -0.87 -0.05 0.91
N GLY A 637 -0.31 -1.25 0.77
CA GLY A 637 1.12 -1.46 0.57
C GLY A 637 1.92 -1.72 1.84
N GLN A 638 1.40 -1.44 3.04
CA GLN A 638 2.21 -1.46 4.26
C GLN A 638 2.77 -2.86 4.60
N MET A 639 1.96 -3.91 4.54
CA MET A 639 2.42 -5.29 4.75
C MET A 639 3.43 -5.70 3.69
N SER A 640 3.18 -5.32 2.44
CA SER A 640 4.08 -5.58 1.32
C SER A 640 5.42 -4.87 1.46
N ALA A 641 5.43 -3.61 1.89
CA ALA A 641 6.65 -2.86 2.13
C ALA A 641 7.46 -3.50 3.26
N TRP A 642 6.81 -3.97 4.33
CA TRP A 642 7.49 -4.71 5.39
C TRP A 642 8.19 -5.95 4.83
N ALA A 643 7.51 -6.73 3.99
CA ALA A 643 8.08 -7.90 3.34
C ALA A 643 9.26 -7.54 2.43
N VAL A 644 9.12 -6.53 1.56
CA VAL A 644 10.18 -6.09 0.63
C VAL A 644 11.44 -5.70 1.39
N TRP A 645 11.32 -4.84 2.40
CA TRP A 645 12.42 -4.43 3.28
C TRP A 645 13.05 -5.66 3.96
N SER A 646 12.24 -6.46 4.66
CA SER A 646 12.72 -7.52 5.53
C SER A 646 13.34 -8.69 4.75
N ILE A 647 12.82 -9.03 3.57
CA ILE A 647 13.39 -10.05 2.67
C ILE A 647 14.78 -9.61 2.20
N MET A 648 14.98 -8.33 1.87
CA MET A 648 16.30 -7.76 1.57
C MET A 648 17.23 -7.72 2.79
N GLY A 649 16.70 -7.89 4.00
CA GLY A 649 17.45 -7.97 5.25
C GLY A 649 17.57 -6.65 6.03
N LEU A 650 16.75 -5.64 5.71
CA LEU A 650 16.80 -4.31 6.32
C LEU A 650 15.39 -3.77 6.61
N TYR A 651 15.20 -2.90 7.60
CA TYR A 651 13.88 -2.33 7.89
C TYR A 651 13.98 -0.92 8.51
N PRO A 652 13.14 0.05 8.09
CA PRO A 652 13.06 1.38 8.68
C PRO A 652 12.35 1.37 10.05
N ALA A 653 12.92 0.69 11.05
CA ALA A 653 12.29 0.52 12.38
C ALA A 653 11.94 1.85 13.07
N ASN A 654 12.66 2.92 12.74
CA ASN A 654 12.26 4.29 13.02
C ASN A 654 12.25 5.06 11.68
N PRO A 655 11.07 5.38 11.12
CA PRO A 655 10.97 5.87 9.75
C PRO A 655 11.49 7.30 9.54
N VAL A 656 11.87 8.04 10.60
CA VAL A 656 12.34 9.44 10.48
C VAL A 656 13.83 9.64 10.75
N THR A 657 14.61 8.57 10.95
CA THR A 657 16.06 8.69 11.21
C THR A 657 16.94 8.49 9.98
N GLY A 658 16.37 7.96 8.89
CA GLY A 658 17.12 7.51 7.72
C GLY A 658 18.03 6.30 8.03
N GLU A 659 17.72 5.50 9.04
CA GLU A 659 18.46 4.28 9.39
C GLU A 659 17.60 3.03 9.10
N TYR A 660 18.20 2.07 8.42
CA TYR A 660 17.58 0.78 8.11
C TYR A 660 18.26 -0.32 8.92
N VAL A 661 17.55 -0.83 9.92
CA VAL A 661 18.06 -1.81 10.89
C VAL A 661 18.16 -3.18 10.23
N PHE A 662 19.27 -3.87 10.42
CA PHE A 662 19.48 -5.19 9.86
C PHE A 662 18.62 -6.24 10.55
N GLY A 663 17.88 -6.98 9.74
CA GLY A 663 17.22 -8.23 10.12
C GLY A 663 18.11 -9.41 9.73
N SER A 664 17.55 -10.35 8.97
CA SER A 664 18.29 -11.40 8.28
C SER A 664 17.76 -11.53 6.86
N PRO A 665 18.58 -11.36 5.81
CA PRO A 665 18.12 -11.48 4.43
C PRO A 665 17.58 -12.90 4.15
N SER A 666 16.50 -12.98 3.36
CA SER A 666 15.90 -14.24 2.89
C SER A 666 16.28 -14.55 1.43
N LEU A 667 16.89 -13.59 0.72
CA LEU A 667 17.41 -13.72 -0.64
C LEU A 667 18.94 -13.80 -0.66
N ASP A 668 19.53 -14.16 -1.80
CA ASP A 668 20.98 -14.23 -1.98
C ASP A 668 21.56 -12.86 -2.40
N LYS A 669 20.81 -12.08 -3.20
CA LYS A 669 21.23 -10.75 -3.64
C LYS A 669 20.05 -9.84 -3.97
N ALA A 670 20.19 -8.54 -3.72
CA ALA A 670 19.29 -7.50 -4.19
C ALA A 670 20.09 -6.33 -4.78
N GLU A 671 19.71 -5.86 -5.97
CA GLU A 671 20.25 -4.65 -6.60
C GLU A 671 19.17 -3.58 -6.61
N ILE A 672 19.41 -2.48 -5.91
CA ILE A 672 18.50 -1.36 -5.75
C ILE A 672 19.00 -0.20 -6.61
N LYS A 673 18.17 0.26 -7.55
CA LYS A 673 18.42 1.49 -8.30
C LYS A 673 18.06 2.68 -7.41
N MET A 674 19.07 3.39 -6.94
CA MET A 674 18.90 4.55 -6.07
C MET A 674 18.41 5.78 -6.87
N PRO A 675 17.71 6.73 -6.22
CA PRO A 675 17.21 7.96 -6.85
C PRO A 675 18.23 8.76 -7.66
N ASN A 676 19.51 8.72 -7.28
CA ASN A 676 20.57 9.43 -8.00
C ASN A 676 21.19 8.65 -9.17
N GLY A 677 20.55 7.55 -9.59
CA GLY A 677 20.98 6.71 -10.71
C GLY A 677 22.09 5.71 -10.38
N LYS A 678 22.58 5.69 -9.14
CA LYS A 678 23.54 4.67 -8.68
C LYS A 678 22.84 3.37 -8.32
N THR A 679 23.61 2.29 -8.27
CA THR A 679 23.14 1.00 -7.75
C THR A 679 23.72 0.76 -6.37
N PHE A 680 22.86 0.39 -5.43
CA PHE A 680 23.25 -0.18 -4.14
C PHE A 680 22.89 -1.67 -4.13
N THR A 681 23.88 -2.51 -3.85
CA THR A 681 23.76 -3.96 -3.88
C THR A 681 23.85 -4.52 -2.47
N ILE A 682 22.95 -5.44 -2.15
CA ILE A 682 22.97 -6.27 -0.95
C ILE A 682 23.29 -7.70 -1.38
N GLU A 683 24.25 -8.34 -0.75
CA GLU A 683 24.64 -9.72 -1.04
C GLU A 683 24.70 -10.53 0.26
N ALA A 684 24.04 -11.69 0.31
CA ALA A 684 24.02 -12.59 1.45
C ALA A 684 24.76 -13.89 1.10
N LYS A 685 26.02 -13.99 1.51
CA LYS A 685 26.85 -15.18 1.28
C LYS A 685 26.50 -16.27 2.26
N ASN A 686 26.44 -17.50 1.76
CA ASN A 686 26.07 -18.70 2.52
C ASN A 686 24.65 -18.66 3.11
N ASN A 687 23.73 -17.85 2.55
CA ASN A 687 22.35 -17.80 3.03
C ASN A 687 21.61 -19.13 2.77
N SER A 688 20.81 -19.57 3.74
CA SER A 688 19.98 -20.77 3.65
C SER A 688 18.84 -20.75 4.69
N GLN A 689 18.03 -21.81 4.73
CA GLN A 689 17.06 -22.03 5.81
C GLN A 689 17.73 -22.25 7.18
N THR A 690 18.99 -22.72 7.19
CA THR A 690 19.75 -22.94 8.44
C THR A 690 20.67 -21.77 8.75
N ASN A 691 21.30 -21.17 7.74
CA ASN A 691 22.25 -20.09 7.90
C ASN A 691 21.55 -18.74 7.95
N ILE A 692 20.92 -18.44 9.08
CA ILE A 692 20.12 -17.23 9.29
C ILE A 692 20.87 -16.13 10.05
N TYR A 693 22.04 -16.43 10.63
CA TYR A 693 22.74 -15.50 11.50
C TYR A 693 23.87 -14.78 10.78
N ILE A 694 23.90 -13.45 10.87
CA ILE A 694 24.98 -12.62 10.36
C ILE A 694 26.24 -12.87 11.19
N GLN A 695 27.30 -13.34 10.55
CA GLN A 695 28.61 -13.57 11.16
C GLN A 695 29.52 -12.36 11.03
N SER A 696 29.47 -11.67 9.89
CA SER A 696 30.20 -10.44 9.62
C SER A 696 29.57 -9.68 8.45
N ILE A 697 29.87 -8.39 8.35
CA ILE A 697 29.42 -7.51 7.28
C ILE A 697 30.63 -6.80 6.68
N SER A 698 30.61 -6.61 5.37
CA SER A 698 31.49 -5.65 4.71
C SER A 698 30.70 -4.65 3.87
N LEU A 699 31.05 -3.37 3.96
CA LEU A 699 30.55 -2.32 3.09
C LEU A 699 31.69 -1.91 2.14
N ASN A 700 31.50 -2.13 0.84
CA ASN A 700 32.52 -1.88 -0.19
C ASN A 700 33.86 -2.59 0.11
N GLY A 701 33.78 -3.83 0.60
CA GLY A 701 34.94 -4.67 0.94
C GLY A 701 35.62 -4.31 2.27
N LYS A 702 35.17 -3.27 2.96
CA LYS A 702 35.71 -2.88 4.29
C LYS A 702 34.83 -3.45 5.41
N PRO A 703 35.40 -3.91 6.53
CA PRO A 703 34.62 -4.35 7.69
C PRO A 703 33.59 -3.30 8.11
N TYR A 704 32.38 -3.75 8.41
CA TYR A 704 31.28 -2.91 8.88
C TYR A 704 30.67 -3.55 10.13
N ASP A 705 30.61 -2.79 11.21
CA ASP A 705 30.30 -3.28 12.56
C ASP A 705 28.96 -2.78 13.11
N LYS A 706 28.29 -1.86 12.41
CA LYS A 706 26.95 -1.39 12.76
C LYS A 706 25.89 -2.44 12.44
N VAL A 707 24.76 -2.38 13.16
CA VAL A 707 23.59 -3.25 12.94
C VAL A 707 22.50 -2.56 12.12
N TYR A 708 22.85 -1.50 11.39
CA TYR A 708 21.98 -0.74 10.51
C TYR A 708 22.82 -0.12 9.39
N ILE A 709 22.17 0.30 8.31
CA ILE A 709 22.76 1.15 7.28
C ILE A 709 21.96 2.45 7.15
N THR A 710 22.62 3.55 6.82
CA THR A 710 21.95 4.84 6.61
C THR A 710 21.50 5.03 5.16
N HIS A 711 20.45 5.82 4.97
CA HIS A 711 20.00 6.28 3.65
C HIS A 711 21.13 6.95 2.87
N ASP A 712 21.94 7.79 3.52
CA ASP A 712 23.10 8.45 2.90
C ASP A 712 24.19 7.46 2.45
N GLU A 713 24.40 6.37 3.19
CA GLU A 713 25.32 5.30 2.78
C GLU A 713 24.77 4.55 1.55
N MET A 714 23.48 4.23 1.52
CA MET A 714 22.85 3.60 0.36
C MET A 714 22.89 4.52 -0.88
N MET A 715 22.61 5.82 -0.71
CA MET A 715 22.68 6.82 -1.78
C MET A 715 24.08 6.96 -2.39
N LYS A 716 25.15 6.55 -1.70
CA LYS A 716 26.50 6.53 -2.30
C LYS A 716 26.67 5.41 -3.33
N GLY A 717 25.76 4.44 -3.37
CA GLY A 717 25.90 3.18 -4.12
C GLY A 717 26.93 2.25 -3.47
N GLY A 718 27.15 1.09 -4.07
CA GLY A 718 28.17 0.13 -3.63
C GLY A 718 27.60 -1.23 -3.23
N ASN A 719 28.37 -2.01 -2.47
CA ASN A 719 28.01 -3.38 -2.08
C ASN A 719 28.06 -3.56 -0.56
N LEU A 720 26.94 -3.97 0.03
CA LEU A 720 26.80 -4.45 1.40
C LEU A 720 26.73 -5.98 1.39
N THR A 721 27.78 -6.63 1.87
CA THR A 721 27.88 -8.09 1.89
C THR A 721 27.71 -8.62 3.32
N PHE A 722 26.70 -9.46 3.53
CA PHE A 722 26.51 -10.27 4.73
C PHE A 722 27.16 -11.64 4.55
N ASN A 723 27.94 -12.09 5.53
CA ASN A 723 28.37 -13.49 5.62
C ASN A 723 27.50 -14.21 6.64
N MET A 724 26.69 -15.16 6.19
CA MET A 724 25.70 -15.87 7.02
C MET A 724 26.28 -17.15 7.63
N GLY A 725 25.69 -17.61 8.74
CA GLY A 725 26.07 -18.84 9.44
C GLY A 725 24.93 -19.42 10.27
N ALA A 726 25.07 -20.68 10.67
CA ALA A 726 24.03 -21.46 11.35
C ALA A 726 23.88 -21.14 12.85
N THR A 727 24.89 -20.54 13.48
CA THR A 727 24.88 -20.26 14.92
C THR A 727 24.92 -18.75 15.19
N PRO A 728 24.26 -18.26 16.25
CA PRO A 728 24.29 -16.85 16.61
C PRO A 728 25.71 -16.33 16.87
N ASN A 729 26.11 -15.26 16.16
CA ASN A 729 27.29 -14.48 16.55
C ASN A 729 26.91 -13.43 17.61
N LYS A 730 27.01 -13.79 18.89
CA LYS A 730 26.67 -12.89 20.01
C LYS A 730 27.65 -11.72 20.21
N ASN A 731 28.75 -11.67 19.46
CA ASN A 731 29.67 -10.54 19.46
C ASN A 731 29.27 -9.48 18.43
N PHE A 732 28.54 -9.85 17.37
CA PHE A 732 28.02 -8.90 16.38
C PHE A 732 26.99 -7.98 17.02
N GLY A 733 27.16 -6.66 16.85
CA GLY A 733 26.24 -5.68 17.40
C GLY A 733 26.28 -5.56 18.93
N LYS A 734 27.31 -6.04 19.62
CA LYS A 734 27.41 -5.96 21.08
C LYS A 734 27.83 -4.56 21.59
N ASP A 735 28.61 -3.83 20.79
CA ASP A 735 29.07 -2.47 21.14
C ASP A 735 27.92 -1.45 20.96
N PRO A 736 27.57 -0.64 21.98
CA PRO A 736 26.58 0.44 21.86
C PRO A 736 26.79 1.42 20.71
N LYS A 737 28.03 1.59 20.21
CA LYS A 737 28.34 2.43 19.04
C LYS A 737 27.82 1.85 17.72
N SER A 738 27.58 0.54 17.68
CA SER A 738 27.04 -0.16 16.52
C SER A 738 25.52 -0.08 16.44
N TRP A 739 24.84 0.35 17.50
CA TRP A 739 23.38 0.34 17.59
C TRP A 739 22.74 1.51 16.84
N PRO A 740 21.48 1.36 16.39
CA PRO A 740 20.75 2.47 15.77
C PRO A 740 20.51 3.62 16.77
N LYS A 741 20.14 4.79 16.26
CA LYS A 741 19.84 5.96 17.08
C LYS A 741 18.60 5.74 17.95
N SER A 742 18.66 6.30 19.15
CA SER A 742 17.57 6.38 20.11
C SER A 742 17.67 7.77 20.72
N MET A 743 16.54 8.43 20.98
CA MET A 743 16.49 9.81 21.46
C MET A 743 17.37 10.09 22.69
N GLU A 744 17.63 9.08 23.52
CA GLU A 744 18.61 9.16 24.60
C GLU A 744 20.00 9.73 24.21
N ASN A 745 20.43 9.60 22.94
CA ASN A 745 21.76 9.99 22.44
C ASN A 745 21.73 11.03 21.31
#